data_AF-A0A8H5RZB7-F1
#
_entry.id   AF-A0A8H5RZB7-F1
#
_cell.length_a   1.000
_cell.length_b   1.000
_cell.length_c   1.000
_cell.angle_alpha   90.00
_cell.angle_beta   90.00
_cell.angle_gamma   90.00
#
_symmetry.space_group_name_H-M   'P 1'
#
loop_
_entity.id
_entity.type
_entity.pdbx_description
1 polymer ?
#
loop_
_entity_poly.entity_id
_entity_poly.type
_entity_poly.pdbx_seq_one_letter_code
_entity_poly.pdbx_strand_id
1 'polypeptide(L)'
;MASVVESLPQRLVSHSQSQKSADISVVTDWEMQAEKCRAVLRKSLNPAWLLPPGQLPPADQLNVSTFIETCGFLSARELEITATSATNLVEQMASGSLTAVETVTAFLKRAHIAHQLTNFATEFMNADALEDAAELDAHFKATGKIKGPLHGIPISTKEHIEHKGRIAHSAYVALIDNVAEEDALIVQCCKKAGAIFHVRTNEPQSVMHIDCSNPIYGTTVNPHNRTLTCGGSSGGEGASLGLRCAALGIGTDLGGSVRVPAAFCGAYGLRTTALRNPYKGVCLPGAGQQSIRCVISPLANTAEDLGLFQKAVLDQEPWEIETSLVPQPWKHASSLKPGSFTIGVMWEDGLVRPHPPVIRALRYAVEKLRTAGITVLDFEPYNHQEGMDTVSRLYFPECAVTQKELLEKGGEPIAPLSDYIFNFSPPRPLTIQENWAFNVKRDTLREQYHKIMKDRGVDFILCPAYVGPAAKLGDGHYIPYTAIWNLLDQPAVAFPTGLKVELTDTPYSDFKPRSAEEEREYNKYSPEEYAEAPLALQIVDTHENITAFLIMPDAKLRAKTGCAICRQRRVKCDEAKPSCRNCSRFGRSCSWPKPADMADRRHRRRRASPAPSLSSSDRPSPPKTDETSHDTAPILTNRTTLTTVHHPLFETEIEFELMHHFYNFHFDSLTLPTKDKSYFFQCQSDLMDMMTHSRSVKYAILANCASNKHVLMSNDRYRLIALRYYTEAMRGLNQELEDFCPSDTYRHSCLSTVASFLYVYDFWNLDIMSDPRPHVVGAVKLLSLKNQDNSSLRTAIQSYDRVNIESVLYQGFLLSIRRPFRPDFRLDTNFITHAEDLLRSYDNANPSFAEPSIILGVPTSLYRLILRIIDSSNVPRSNLSDHLQGLKVELQYWEQLLFDDENSEKGQHGDSRFNDLIIIATSLLFDLITETLASNDDTIYLVSSAREWDGKPWRWQLDLATNILQCPEEHQKWSGCYLGAWPLLILGYGARSLEEITLVKDVLRKMQERIGYGEVQRIRDELDEITTYKSSQVWVY
;
A
#
# COMPACT_ATOMS: atom_id res chain seq x y z
N MET A 1 36.17 -44.78 27.95
CA MET A 1 37.43 -44.00 27.96
C MET A 1 37.04 -42.55 28.16
N ALA A 2 36.83 -42.07 29.39
CA ALA A 2 37.77 -41.75 30.48
C ALA A 2 38.51 -40.41 30.29
N SER A 3 38.11 -39.40 31.09
CA SER A 3 38.86 -38.25 31.67
C SER A 3 39.60 -37.28 30.71
N VAL A 4 39.61 -35.95 30.87
CA VAL A 4 40.08 -35.15 32.02
C VAL A 4 39.52 -33.72 31.91
N VAL A 5 39.03 -33.17 33.03
CA VAL A 5 38.83 -31.73 33.29
C VAL A 5 39.73 -31.37 34.47
N GLU A 6 40.45 -30.23 34.39
CA GLU A 6 40.67 -29.21 35.45
C GLU A 6 41.97 -28.39 35.25
N SER A 7 41.88 -27.05 35.35
CA SER A 7 42.59 -26.22 36.36
C SER A 7 42.47 -24.68 36.13
N LEU A 8 41.61 -24.03 36.94
CA LEU A 8 41.80 -22.86 37.85
C LEU A 8 42.55 -21.56 37.40
N PRO A 9 42.43 -20.37 38.08
CA PRO A 9 41.96 -20.14 39.46
C PRO A 9 41.03 -18.92 39.77
N GLN A 10 40.31 -19.04 40.91
CA GLN A 10 39.72 -17.95 41.70
C GLN A 10 40.69 -17.47 42.81
N ARG A 11 40.58 -16.21 43.28
CA ARG A 11 40.20 -15.79 44.68
C ARG A 11 40.73 -14.41 45.12
N LEU A 12 39.91 -13.72 45.93
CA LEU A 12 40.10 -13.32 47.37
C LEU A 12 38.97 -12.31 47.74
N VAL A 13 38.21 -12.35 48.87
CA VAL A 13 38.50 -12.32 50.34
C VAL A 13 37.18 -12.69 51.11
N SER A 14 37.06 -13.77 51.93
CA SER A 14 37.25 -14.01 53.42
C SER A 14 36.12 -13.49 54.37
N HIS A 15 35.68 -14.08 55.52
CA HIS A 15 35.59 -15.45 56.12
C HIS A 15 34.86 -15.41 57.51
N SER A 16 33.98 -16.38 57.85
CA SER A 16 33.89 -17.17 59.13
C SER A 16 32.58 -18.01 59.21
N GLN A 17 32.55 -19.27 58.76
CA GLN A 17 32.65 -20.56 59.51
C GLN A 17 31.46 -20.99 60.41
N SER A 18 30.68 -22.00 59.95
CA SER A 18 30.61 -23.34 60.59
C SER A 18 30.01 -24.39 59.61
N GLN A 19 30.50 -25.63 59.68
CA GLN A 19 30.34 -26.73 58.71
C GLN A 19 28.97 -27.42 58.73
N LYS A 20 28.45 -27.83 57.55
CA LYS A 20 27.95 -29.20 57.28
C LYS A 20 27.56 -29.41 55.80
N SER A 21 28.03 -30.55 55.28
CA SER A 21 27.58 -31.36 54.13
C SER A 21 27.27 -30.70 52.78
N ALA A 22 27.92 -31.25 51.75
CA ALA A 22 27.62 -31.02 50.34
C ALA A 22 26.15 -31.35 50.02
N ASP A 23 25.40 -30.34 49.56
CA ASP A 23 24.14 -30.54 48.87
C ASP A 23 24.41 -30.68 47.37
N ILE A 24 24.11 -31.87 46.85
CA ILE A 24 23.80 -32.08 45.44
C ILE A 24 22.53 -31.26 45.19
N SER A 25 22.66 -30.10 44.55
CA SER A 25 21.53 -29.24 44.21
C SER A 25 20.56 -30.03 43.33
N VAL A 26 19.36 -30.25 43.85
CA VAL A 26 18.22 -30.84 43.15
C VAL A 26 17.99 -30.03 41.88
N VAL A 27 18.31 -30.59 40.71
CA VAL A 27 17.89 -30.04 39.42
C VAL A 27 16.36 -30.00 39.45
N THR A 28 15.80 -28.80 39.48
CA THR A 28 14.35 -28.59 39.53
C THR A 28 13.71 -28.99 38.19
N ASP A 29 12.49 -29.51 38.20
CA ASP A 29 11.79 -30.06 37.02
C ASP A 29 11.77 -29.07 35.83
N TRP A 30 11.59 -27.78 36.10
CA TRP A 30 11.53 -26.73 35.08
C TRP A 30 12.86 -26.56 34.30
N GLU A 31 14.02 -26.77 34.93
CA GLU A 31 15.33 -26.62 34.26
C GLU A 31 15.55 -27.70 33.20
N MET A 32 15.06 -28.92 33.47
CA MET A 32 15.09 -30.03 32.52
C MET A 32 14.18 -29.76 31.32
N GLN A 33 13.00 -29.16 31.55
CA GLN A 33 12.11 -28.75 30.45
C GLN A 33 12.72 -27.63 29.62
N ALA A 34 13.24 -26.57 30.26
CA ALA A 34 13.94 -25.47 29.60
C ALA A 34 15.14 -25.93 28.76
N GLU A 35 15.80 -27.02 29.17
CA GLU A 35 16.92 -27.59 28.43
C GLU A 35 16.54 -28.11 27.03
N LYS A 36 15.27 -28.48 26.79
CA LYS A 36 14.78 -28.83 25.44
C LYS A 36 14.97 -27.66 24.48
N CYS A 37 14.50 -26.47 24.86
CA CYS A 37 14.64 -25.24 24.10
C CYS A 37 16.11 -24.81 23.95
N ARG A 38 16.90 -24.88 25.03
CA ARG A 38 18.34 -24.59 24.97
C ARG A 38 19.10 -25.55 24.05
N ALA A 39 18.70 -26.82 24.00
CA ALA A 39 19.28 -27.80 23.09
C ALA A 39 18.94 -27.50 21.63
N VAL A 40 17.72 -27.03 21.32
CA VAL A 40 17.35 -26.55 19.98
C VAL A 40 18.27 -25.40 19.56
N LEU A 41 18.41 -24.37 20.40
CA LEU A 41 19.31 -23.23 20.13
C LEU A 41 20.74 -23.72 19.85
N ARG A 42 21.33 -24.49 20.77
CA ARG A 42 22.72 -24.98 20.62
C ARG A 42 22.93 -25.83 19.36
N LYS A 43 21.96 -26.68 19.00
CA LYS A 43 22.02 -27.52 17.79
C LYS A 43 21.85 -26.72 16.51
N SER A 44 21.10 -25.62 16.58
CA SER A 44 20.85 -24.76 15.42
C SER A 44 22.05 -23.88 15.06
N LEU A 45 22.99 -23.63 15.99
CA LEU A 45 24.19 -22.85 15.72
C LEU A 45 25.12 -23.56 14.73
N ASN A 46 25.62 -22.83 13.74
CA ASN A 46 26.66 -23.29 12.84
C ASN A 46 28.06 -22.99 13.41
N PRO A 47 28.87 -24.00 13.79
CA PRO A 47 30.20 -23.79 14.35
C PRO A 47 31.15 -23.02 13.43
N ALA A 48 30.97 -23.10 12.11
CA ALA A 48 31.81 -22.41 11.13
C ALA A 48 31.56 -20.89 11.09
N TRP A 49 30.47 -20.42 11.71
CA TRP A 49 30.09 -19.00 11.73
C TRP A 49 30.25 -18.36 13.12
N LEU A 50 30.76 -19.12 14.09
CA LEU A 50 31.04 -18.63 15.44
C LEU A 50 32.48 -18.14 15.54
N LEU A 51 32.68 -17.04 16.27
CA LEU A 51 34.00 -16.62 16.70
C LEU A 51 34.56 -17.61 17.72
N PRO A 52 35.85 -18.00 17.60
CA PRO A 52 36.55 -18.70 18.66
C PRO A 52 36.51 -17.90 19.98
N PRO A 53 36.45 -18.54 21.16
CA PRO A 53 36.35 -17.84 22.44
C PRO A 53 37.44 -16.76 22.67
N GLY A 54 38.66 -16.97 22.18
CA GLY A 54 39.76 -16.01 22.30
C GLY A 54 39.66 -14.79 21.37
N GLN A 55 38.69 -14.76 20.45
CA GLN A 55 38.42 -13.64 19.55
C GLN A 55 37.17 -12.84 19.95
N LEU A 56 36.46 -13.25 21.01
CA LEU A 56 35.34 -12.48 21.54
C LEU A 56 35.85 -11.21 22.27
N PRO A 57 35.07 -10.13 22.29
CA PRO A 57 35.46 -8.93 23.01
C PRO A 57 35.52 -9.24 24.52
N PRO A 58 36.50 -8.67 25.24
CA PRO A 58 36.64 -8.87 26.67
C PRO A 58 35.39 -8.35 27.41
N ALA A 59 35.11 -8.86 28.61
CA ALA A 59 33.87 -8.56 29.34
C ALA A 59 33.70 -7.07 29.69
N ASP A 60 34.80 -6.32 29.81
CA ASP A 60 34.84 -4.88 30.09
C ASP A 60 34.55 -4.00 28.87
N GLN A 61 34.63 -4.53 27.65
CA GLN A 61 34.21 -3.80 26.44
C GLN A 61 32.69 -3.69 26.37
N LEU A 62 32.10 -2.67 26.98
CA LEU A 62 30.64 -2.56 27.08
C LEU A 62 29.96 -2.36 25.73
N ASN A 63 30.52 -1.53 24.86
CA ASN A 63 29.98 -1.25 23.54
C ASN A 63 30.51 -2.24 22.50
N VAL A 64 29.62 -3.00 21.89
CA VAL A 64 29.91 -4.01 20.85
C VAL A 64 29.18 -3.72 19.53
N SER A 65 28.56 -2.55 19.40
CA SER A 65 27.73 -2.16 18.23
C SER A 65 28.51 -2.11 16.91
N THR A 66 29.83 -1.96 16.95
CA THR A 66 30.72 -1.95 15.77
C THR A 66 31.69 -3.13 15.75
N PHE A 67 31.51 -4.11 16.64
CA PHE A 67 32.48 -5.19 16.83
C PHE A 67 32.52 -6.13 15.61
N ILE A 68 31.36 -6.44 15.03
CA ILE A 68 31.26 -7.36 13.89
C ILE A 68 31.98 -6.81 12.65
N GLU A 69 31.97 -5.49 12.47
CA GLU A 69 32.65 -4.79 11.38
C GLU A 69 34.18 -4.82 11.53
N THR A 70 34.68 -5.01 12.76
CA THR A 70 36.10 -4.84 13.10
C THR A 70 36.80 -6.15 13.48
N CYS A 71 36.05 -7.20 13.82
CA CYS A 71 36.62 -8.49 14.22
C CYS A 71 37.30 -9.27 13.08
N GLY A 72 37.08 -8.86 11.82
CA GLY A 72 37.72 -9.44 10.63
C GLY A 72 37.17 -10.81 10.22
N PHE A 73 36.04 -11.25 10.78
CA PHE A 73 35.45 -12.56 10.49
C PHE A 73 34.54 -12.56 9.25
N LEU A 74 33.85 -11.45 8.99
CA LEU A 74 33.05 -11.26 7.77
C LEU A 74 33.91 -10.63 6.67
N SER A 75 33.71 -11.09 5.43
CA SER A 75 34.31 -10.47 4.26
C SER A 75 33.75 -9.06 4.01
N ALA A 76 34.48 -8.24 3.26
CA ALA A 76 34.01 -6.90 2.87
C ALA A 76 32.66 -6.95 2.13
N ARG A 77 32.42 -8.00 1.34
CA ARG A 77 31.16 -8.21 0.62
C ARG A 77 30.00 -8.54 1.56
N GLU A 78 30.22 -9.40 2.55
CA GLU A 78 29.18 -9.73 3.55
C GLU A 78 28.82 -8.53 4.42
N LEU A 79 29.82 -7.70 4.78
CA LEU A 79 29.59 -6.45 5.50
C LEU A 79 28.80 -5.44 4.67
N GLU A 80 29.09 -5.33 3.36
CA GLU A 80 28.35 -4.47 2.43
C GLU A 80 26.87 -4.92 2.31
N ILE A 81 26.63 -6.20 2.07
CA ILE A 81 25.29 -6.78 1.95
C ILE A 81 24.47 -6.48 3.21
N THR A 82 25.02 -6.80 4.37
CA THR A 82 24.30 -6.68 5.64
C THR A 82 24.20 -5.22 6.14
N ALA A 83 24.93 -4.28 5.52
CA ALA A 83 24.76 -2.84 5.75
C ALA A 83 23.67 -2.20 4.85
N THR A 84 23.25 -2.91 3.80
CA THR A 84 22.27 -2.43 2.81
C THR A 84 20.84 -2.58 3.34
N SER A 85 20.00 -1.56 3.10
CA SER A 85 18.56 -1.57 3.46
C SER A 85 17.80 -2.69 2.74
N ALA A 86 16.71 -3.18 3.32
CA ALA A 86 15.89 -4.23 2.69
C ALA A 86 15.41 -3.83 1.28
N THR A 87 14.97 -2.59 1.10
CA THR A 87 14.52 -2.04 -0.19
C THR A 87 15.61 -2.16 -1.28
N ASN A 88 16.82 -1.66 -1.00
CA ASN A 88 17.95 -1.77 -1.93
C ASN A 88 18.42 -3.23 -2.14
N LEU A 89 18.30 -4.12 -1.15
CA LEU A 89 18.62 -5.54 -1.33
C LEU A 89 17.69 -6.20 -2.35
N VAL A 90 16.38 -5.90 -2.29
CA VAL A 90 15.41 -6.37 -3.30
C VAL A 90 15.78 -5.85 -4.69
N GLU A 91 16.14 -4.57 -4.82
CA GLU A 91 16.57 -3.99 -6.11
C GLU A 91 17.84 -4.66 -6.67
N GLN A 92 18.82 -4.94 -5.82
CA GLN A 92 20.06 -5.61 -6.22
C GLN A 92 19.81 -7.05 -6.68
N MET A 93 18.92 -7.78 -6.01
CA MET A 93 18.50 -9.12 -6.45
C MET A 93 17.67 -9.08 -7.72
N ALA A 94 16.74 -8.13 -7.85
CA ALA A 94 15.93 -7.95 -9.05
C ALA A 94 16.75 -7.60 -10.29
N SER A 95 17.90 -6.94 -10.12
CA SER A 95 18.86 -6.67 -11.20
C SER A 95 19.84 -7.82 -11.48
N GLY A 96 19.81 -8.90 -10.68
CA GLY A 96 20.73 -10.04 -10.77
C GLY A 96 22.15 -9.75 -10.28
N SER A 97 22.37 -8.61 -9.62
CA SER A 97 23.68 -8.21 -9.07
C SER A 97 24.01 -8.86 -7.72
N LEU A 98 23.01 -9.46 -7.08
CA LEU A 98 23.06 -10.14 -5.80
C LEU A 98 22.12 -11.35 -5.88
N THR A 99 22.43 -12.43 -5.17
CA THR A 99 21.52 -13.60 -5.07
C THR A 99 20.94 -13.71 -3.66
N ALA A 100 19.79 -14.38 -3.53
CA ALA A 100 19.16 -14.65 -2.25
C ALA A 100 20.07 -15.50 -1.34
N VAL A 101 20.76 -16.51 -1.89
CA VAL A 101 21.70 -17.35 -1.12
C VAL A 101 22.87 -16.52 -0.59
N GLU A 102 23.46 -15.65 -1.41
CA GLU A 102 24.54 -14.76 -0.97
C GLU A 102 24.05 -13.83 0.16
N THR A 103 22.85 -13.27 -0.01
CA THR A 103 22.22 -12.38 0.97
C THR A 103 21.97 -13.09 2.31
N VAL A 104 21.24 -14.20 2.31
CA VAL A 104 20.88 -14.94 3.52
C VAL A 104 22.12 -15.48 4.23
N THR A 105 23.13 -15.95 3.50
CA THR A 105 24.40 -16.42 4.09
C THR A 105 25.11 -15.31 4.87
N ALA A 106 25.17 -14.09 4.31
CA ALA A 106 25.82 -12.97 4.97
C ALA A 106 25.11 -12.59 6.28
N PHE A 107 23.77 -12.53 6.27
CA PHE A 107 22.97 -12.22 7.47
C PHE A 107 23.06 -13.35 8.52
N LEU A 108 22.99 -14.63 8.12
CA LEU A 108 23.17 -15.76 9.02
C LEU A 108 24.52 -15.73 9.74
N LYS A 109 25.63 -15.49 9.02
CA LYS A 109 26.96 -15.37 9.63
C LYS A 109 27.02 -14.25 10.66
N ARG A 110 26.53 -13.06 10.29
CA ARG A 110 26.45 -11.92 11.21
C ARG A 110 25.62 -12.24 12.45
N ALA A 111 24.46 -12.88 12.28
CA ALA A 111 23.56 -13.24 13.36
C ALA A 111 24.19 -14.23 14.36
N HIS A 112 25.01 -15.19 13.90
CA HIS A 112 25.72 -16.12 14.78
C HIS A 112 26.73 -15.40 15.69
N ILE A 113 27.51 -14.49 15.11
CA ILE A 113 28.46 -13.67 15.87
C ILE A 113 27.71 -12.80 16.88
N ALA A 114 26.67 -12.11 16.43
CA ALA A 114 25.87 -11.24 17.29
C ALA A 114 25.23 -11.97 18.46
N HIS A 115 24.84 -13.24 18.28
CA HIS A 115 24.30 -14.06 19.36
C HIS A 115 25.35 -14.31 20.45
N GLN A 116 26.62 -14.52 20.11
CA GLN A 116 27.71 -14.61 21.09
C GLN A 116 27.93 -13.30 21.86
N LEU A 117 27.56 -12.15 21.27
CA LEU A 117 27.72 -10.84 21.89
C LEU A 117 26.55 -10.45 22.78
N THR A 118 25.33 -10.88 22.44
CA THR A 118 24.09 -10.32 23.01
C THR A 118 23.07 -11.34 23.50
N ASN A 119 23.19 -12.63 23.14
CA ASN A 119 22.23 -13.69 23.47
C ASN A 119 20.79 -13.44 22.96
N PHE A 120 20.65 -12.81 21.78
CA PHE A 120 19.36 -12.34 21.27
C PHE A 120 18.45 -13.41 20.63
N ALA A 121 18.94 -14.64 20.40
CA ALA A 121 18.29 -15.64 19.56
C ALA A 121 17.79 -16.84 20.39
N THR A 122 16.67 -17.41 19.98
CA THR A 122 16.11 -18.65 20.55
C THR A 122 16.33 -19.85 19.63
N GLU A 123 16.44 -19.61 18.32
CA GLU A 123 16.65 -20.65 17.31
C GLU A 123 17.16 -20.06 15.98
N PHE A 124 18.08 -20.74 15.31
CA PHE A 124 18.53 -20.42 13.94
C PHE A 124 17.93 -21.39 12.92
N MET A 125 17.41 -20.87 11.81
CA MET A 125 16.73 -21.66 10.76
C MET A 125 17.67 -21.88 9.56
N ASN A 126 18.92 -22.25 9.83
CA ASN A 126 20.01 -22.24 8.85
C ASN A 126 19.73 -23.04 7.57
N ALA A 127 19.28 -24.28 7.70
CA ALA A 127 19.04 -25.16 6.56
C ALA A 127 17.85 -24.66 5.73
N ASP A 128 16.70 -24.49 6.37
CA ASP A 128 15.46 -23.99 5.75
C ASP A 128 15.70 -22.64 5.04
N ALA A 129 16.39 -21.71 5.69
CA ALA A 129 16.65 -20.38 5.11
C ALA A 129 17.53 -20.44 3.85
N LEU A 130 18.54 -21.32 3.83
CA LEU A 130 19.40 -21.50 2.66
C LEU A 130 18.71 -22.28 1.53
N GLU A 131 17.83 -23.22 1.88
CA GLU A 131 17.00 -23.94 0.92
C GLU A 131 15.99 -22.99 0.26
N ASP A 132 15.23 -22.23 1.04
CA ASP A 132 14.31 -21.21 0.55
C ASP A 132 15.04 -20.19 -0.35
N ALA A 133 16.24 -19.76 0.05
CA ALA A 133 17.07 -18.86 -0.75
C ALA A 133 17.47 -19.46 -2.11
N ALA A 134 17.87 -20.73 -2.12
CA ALA A 134 18.25 -21.43 -3.35
C ALA A 134 17.04 -21.60 -4.30
N GLU A 135 15.84 -21.85 -3.76
CA GLU A 135 14.62 -21.91 -4.55
C GLU A 135 14.29 -20.55 -5.20
N LEU A 136 14.46 -19.45 -4.46
CA LEU A 136 14.27 -18.10 -5.00
C LEU A 136 15.27 -17.77 -6.12
N ASP A 137 16.53 -18.13 -5.94
CA ASP A 137 17.57 -17.95 -6.96
C ASP A 137 17.27 -18.79 -8.21
N ALA A 138 16.81 -20.03 -8.03
CA ALA A 138 16.39 -20.89 -9.14
C ALA A 138 15.17 -20.32 -9.88
N HIS A 139 14.18 -19.80 -9.14
CA HIS A 139 13.01 -19.14 -9.72
C HIS A 139 13.40 -17.90 -10.53
N PHE A 140 14.25 -17.03 -9.99
CA PHE A 140 14.72 -15.84 -10.71
C PHE A 140 15.51 -16.22 -11.96
N LYS A 141 16.41 -17.21 -11.87
CA LYS A 141 17.17 -17.71 -13.01
C LYS A 141 16.28 -18.28 -14.12
N ALA A 142 15.20 -18.98 -13.75
CA ALA A 142 14.29 -19.61 -14.71
C ALA A 142 13.34 -18.61 -15.38
N THR A 143 12.90 -17.57 -14.66
CA THR A 143 11.81 -16.69 -15.10
C THR A 143 12.23 -15.26 -15.43
N GLY A 144 13.41 -14.83 -14.96
CA GLY A 144 13.84 -13.43 -14.98
C GLY A 144 13.02 -12.50 -14.08
N LYS A 145 12.21 -13.06 -13.17
CA LYS A 145 11.30 -12.31 -12.29
C LYS A 145 11.54 -12.66 -10.83
N ILE A 146 11.42 -11.67 -9.96
CA ILE A 146 11.41 -11.89 -8.50
C ILE A 146 10.05 -12.44 -8.07
N LYS A 147 10.03 -13.25 -6.99
CA LYS A 147 8.82 -13.91 -6.45
C LYS A 147 7.81 -12.91 -5.88
N GLY A 148 8.28 -11.79 -5.33
CA GLY A 148 7.43 -10.80 -4.68
C GLY A 148 8.24 -9.63 -4.11
N PRO A 149 7.58 -8.69 -3.41
CA PRO A 149 8.19 -7.44 -2.95
C PRO A 149 9.23 -7.61 -1.83
N LEU A 150 9.33 -8.81 -1.21
CA LEU A 150 10.33 -9.13 -0.20
C LEU A 150 11.28 -10.24 -0.65
N HIS A 151 11.41 -10.48 -1.96
CA HIS A 151 12.23 -11.55 -2.52
C HIS A 151 13.64 -11.58 -1.92
N GLY A 152 13.98 -12.68 -1.24
CA GLY A 152 15.29 -12.95 -0.66
C GLY A 152 15.62 -12.18 0.61
N ILE A 153 14.67 -11.42 1.17
CA ILE A 153 14.90 -10.57 2.35
C ILE A 153 14.95 -11.41 3.64
N PRO A 154 16.07 -11.42 4.39
CA PRO A 154 16.17 -12.15 5.65
C PRO A 154 15.40 -11.44 6.77
N ILE A 155 14.47 -12.15 7.39
CA ILE A 155 13.62 -11.66 8.48
C ILE A 155 13.89 -12.41 9.79
N SER A 156 14.01 -11.68 10.89
CA SER A 156 13.95 -12.23 12.26
C SER A 156 12.54 -12.14 12.83
N THR A 157 12.15 -13.13 13.64
CA THR A 157 10.83 -13.18 14.27
C THR A 157 10.90 -13.41 15.77
N LYS A 158 10.15 -12.61 16.53
CA LYS A 158 9.94 -12.84 17.95
C LYS A 158 9.36 -14.23 18.22
N GLU A 159 9.84 -14.89 19.27
CA GLU A 159 9.57 -16.31 19.55
C GLU A 159 8.07 -16.64 19.49
N HIS A 160 7.20 -16.03 20.28
CA HIS A 160 5.80 -16.45 20.32
C HIS A 160 4.95 -16.25 19.04
N ILE A 161 5.53 -15.67 17.97
CA ILE A 161 4.91 -15.66 16.64
C ILE A 161 5.14 -17.04 16.02
N GLU A 162 4.05 -17.75 15.75
CA GLU A 162 4.09 -19.17 15.43
C GLU A 162 4.71 -19.45 14.05
N HIS A 163 5.58 -20.46 14.01
CA HIS A 163 6.15 -21.03 12.79
C HIS A 163 5.86 -22.52 12.77
N LYS A 164 5.33 -23.03 11.66
CA LYS A 164 4.95 -24.44 11.51
C LYS A 164 6.11 -25.37 11.89
N GLY A 165 5.83 -26.33 12.75
CA GLY A 165 6.78 -27.36 13.20
C GLY A 165 7.80 -26.86 14.24
N ARG A 166 7.65 -25.63 14.75
CA ARG A 166 8.56 -25.04 15.75
C ARG A 166 7.82 -24.78 17.06
N ILE A 167 8.55 -24.82 18.17
CA ILE A 167 8.01 -24.58 19.51
C ILE A 167 7.61 -23.11 19.63
N ALA A 168 6.44 -22.78 20.17
CA ALA A 168 6.04 -21.42 20.55
C ALA A 168 5.66 -21.41 22.03
N HIS A 169 6.47 -20.77 22.88
CA HIS A 169 6.34 -20.91 24.33
C HIS A 169 6.18 -19.60 25.12
N SER A 170 6.33 -18.43 24.50
CA SER A 170 6.07 -17.13 25.15
C SER A 170 6.88 -16.89 26.43
N ALA A 171 8.09 -17.45 26.48
CA ALA A 171 8.92 -17.54 27.68
C ALA A 171 8.25 -18.17 28.95
N TYR A 172 7.26 -19.06 28.76
CA TYR A 172 6.71 -19.95 29.80
C TYR A 172 7.25 -21.37 29.65
N VAL A 173 7.74 -21.97 30.74
CA VAL A 173 8.20 -23.37 30.71
C VAL A 173 7.02 -24.33 30.44
N ALA A 174 5.83 -24.00 30.94
CA ALA A 174 4.61 -24.78 30.74
C ALA A 174 4.17 -24.93 29.27
N LEU A 175 4.73 -24.12 28.35
CA LEU A 175 4.39 -24.12 26.92
C LEU A 175 5.53 -24.65 26.02
N ILE A 176 6.60 -25.21 26.59
CA ILE A 176 7.76 -25.71 25.81
C ILE A 176 7.42 -26.85 24.85
N ASP A 177 6.35 -27.61 25.12
CA ASP A 177 5.88 -28.68 24.24
C ASP A 177 4.83 -28.20 23.22
N ASN A 178 4.50 -26.90 23.18
CA ASN A 178 3.59 -26.33 22.19
C ASN A 178 4.29 -26.14 20.84
N VAL A 179 4.07 -27.08 19.91
CA VAL A 179 4.61 -27.01 18.54
C VAL A 179 3.52 -26.52 17.60
N ALA A 180 3.77 -25.41 16.90
CA ALA A 180 2.77 -24.81 16.03
C ALA A 180 2.48 -25.71 14.80
N GLU A 181 1.20 -25.90 14.49
CA GLU A 181 0.75 -26.70 13.35
C GLU A 181 0.80 -25.93 12.02
N GLU A 182 0.70 -24.61 12.10
CA GLU A 182 0.70 -23.68 10.96
C GLU A 182 1.62 -22.49 11.24
N ASP A 183 2.06 -21.83 10.16
CA ASP A 183 2.71 -20.53 10.28
C ASP A 183 1.67 -19.48 10.69
N ALA A 184 2.06 -18.49 11.49
CA ALA A 184 1.25 -17.32 11.74
C ALA A 184 0.88 -16.61 10.43
N LEU A 185 -0.29 -15.98 10.36
CA LEU A 185 -0.76 -15.38 9.11
C LEU A 185 0.21 -14.29 8.59
N ILE A 186 0.84 -13.53 9.50
CA ILE A 186 1.88 -12.57 9.14
C ILE A 186 3.12 -13.23 8.50
N VAL A 187 3.51 -14.42 8.99
CA VAL A 187 4.63 -15.22 8.46
C VAL A 187 4.27 -15.75 7.08
N GLN A 188 3.04 -16.24 6.89
CA GLN A 188 2.53 -16.68 5.59
C GLN A 188 2.57 -15.56 4.56
N CYS A 189 2.07 -14.36 4.91
CA CYS A 189 2.14 -13.18 4.03
C CYS A 189 3.59 -12.84 3.65
N CYS A 190 4.52 -12.83 4.61
CA CYS A 190 5.92 -12.52 4.33
C CYS A 190 6.58 -13.57 3.43
N LYS A 191 6.38 -14.87 3.69
CA LYS A 191 6.88 -15.97 2.83
C LYS A 191 6.32 -15.89 1.42
N LYS A 192 5.02 -15.60 1.28
CA LYS A 192 4.35 -15.41 -0.02
C LYS A 192 4.93 -14.20 -0.78
N ALA A 193 5.32 -13.14 -0.07
CA ALA A 193 6.04 -12.00 -0.64
C ALA A 193 7.51 -12.30 -1.01
N GLY A 194 8.01 -13.50 -0.70
CA GLY A 194 9.37 -13.95 -1.00
C GLY A 194 10.40 -13.71 0.10
N ALA A 195 9.97 -13.36 1.32
CA ALA A 195 10.87 -13.21 2.46
C ALA A 195 11.37 -14.56 2.99
N ILE A 196 12.53 -14.54 3.65
CA ILE A 196 13.19 -15.73 4.21
C ILE A 196 13.36 -15.54 5.71
N PHE A 197 12.75 -16.42 6.50
CA PHE A 197 12.91 -16.40 7.95
C PHE A 197 14.15 -17.20 8.33
N HIS A 198 15.07 -16.58 9.08
CA HIS A 198 16.38 -17.17 9.35
C HIS A 198 16.73 -17.27 10.85
N VAL A 199 16.09 -16.47 11.72
CA VAL A 199 16.33 -16.49 13.17
C VAL A 199 15.04 -16.19 13.93
N ARG A 200 14.82 -16.92 15.03
CA ARG A 200 13.81 -16.58 16.05
C ARG A 200 14.48 -15.92 17.25
N THR A 201 13.83 -14.90 17.82
CA THR A 201 14.47 -14.00 18.79
C THR A 201 13.87 -14.07 20.19
N ASN A 202 14.73 -13.78 21.16
CA ASN A 202 14.47 -13.91 22.59
C ASN A 202 13.56 -12.79 23.11
N GLU A 203 12.92 -13.05 24.24
CA GLU A 203 11.90 -12.20 24.83
C GLU A 203 11.83 -12.37 26.36
N PRO A 204 11.26 -11.42 27.11
CA PRO A 204 11.14 -11.55 28.56
C PRO A 204 10.13 -12.60 29.01
N GLN A 205 10.29 -13.11 30.23
CA GLN A 205 9.29 -13.96 30.88
C GLN A 205 7.92 -13.28 30.83
N SER A 206 6.87 -14.02 30.46
CA SER A 206 5.49 -13.53 30.26
C SER A 206 5.28 -12.50 29.16
N VAL A 207 6.33 -12.06 28.44
CA VAL A 207 6.24 -11.08 27.36
C VAL A 207 5.77 -9.68 27.83
N MET A 208 5.65 -9.45 29.14
CA MET A 208 4.98 -8.29 29.74
C MET A 208 5.91 -7.27 30.44
N HIS A 209 7.18 -7.17 30.05
CA HIS A 209 8.04 -6.09 30.53
C HIS A 209 9.00 -5.54 29.46
N ILE A 210 9.46 -4.30 29.66
CA ILE A 210 10.37 -3.58 28.75
C ILE A 210 11.85 -3.93 29.00
N ASP A 211 12.10 -5.22 29.18
CA ASP A 211 13.41 -5.86 29.31
C ASP A 211 13.38 -7.20 28.54
N CYS A 212 14.46 -7.96 28.51
CA CYS A 212 14.56 -9.20 27.73
C CYS A 212 15.34 -10.27 28.49
N SER A 213 14.76 -10.81 29.55
CA SER A 213 15.32 -11.90 30.33
C SER A 213 14.25 -12.91 30.71
N ASN A 214 14.57 -14.19 30.61
CA ASN A 214 13.71 -15.29 31.03
C ASN A 214 14.53 -16.49 31.52
N PRO A 215 13.93 -17.41 32.31
CA PRO A 215 14.64 -18.58 32.83
C PRO A 215 15.12 -19.60 31.78
N ILE A 216 14.56 -19.58 30.56
CA ILE A 216 14.86 -20.55 29.51
C ILE A 216 16.20 -20.20 28.84
N TYR A 217 16.31 -18.99 28.29
CA TYR A 217 17.45 -18.54 27.49
C TYR A 217 18.36 -17.54 28.23
N GLY A 218 17.93 -17.02 29.38
CA GLY A 218 18.65 -15.98 30.09
C GLY A 218 18.44 -14.58 29.47
N THR A 219 19.38 -13.69 29.75
CA THR A 219 19.28 -12.26 29.44
C THR A 219 19.84 -11.94 28.07
N THR A 220 19.09 -11.16 27.29
CA THR A 220 19.59 -10.45 26.09
C THR A 220 20.08 -9.06 26.50
N VAL A 221 21.26 -8.66 26.05
CA VAL A 221 21.86 -7.37 26.41
C VAL A 221 21.89 -6.39 25.24
N ASN A 222 21.99 -5.09 25.53
CA ASN A 222 22.06 -4.05 24.53
C ASN A 222 23.42 -4.05 23.79
N PRO A 223 23.45 -3.94 22.45
CA PRO A 223 24.71 -3.91 21.70
C PRO A 223 25.56 -2.65 21.92
N HIS A 224 24.95 -1.52 22.31
CA HIS A 224 25.66 -0.27 22.56
C HIS A 224 26.26 -0.21 23.96
N ASN A 225 25.72 -0.99 24.91
CA ASN A 225 26.27 -1.15 26.24
C ASN A 225 25.71 -2.44 26.89
N ARG A 226 26.55 -3.46 27.05
CA ARG A 226 26.16 -4.78 27.56
C ARG A 226 25.69 -4.82 29.03
N THR A 227 25.76 -3.71 29.77
CA THR A 227 25.14 -3.59 31.11
C THR A 227 23.73 -3.03 31.09
N LEU A 228 23.25 -2.60 29.91
CA LEU A 228 21.91 -2.07 29.69
C LEU A 228 21.01 -3.11 29.03
N THR A 229 19.70 -2.95 29.22
CA THR A 229 18.71 -3.75 28.53
C THR A 229 18.61 -3.39 27.05
N CYS A 230 18.36 -4.39 26.20
CA CYS A 230 17.94 -4.16 24.81
C CYS A 230 16.48 -3.69 24.71
N GLY A 231 15.79 -3.49 25.83
CA GLY A 231 14.38 -3.17 25.90
C GLY A 231 13.52 -4.42 25.81
N GLY A 232 12.21 -4.25 25.78
CA GLY A 232 11.30 -5.36 25.67
C GLY A 232 9.88 -4.94 25.32
N SER A 233 8.99 -5.89 25.04
CA SER A 233 9.28 -7.34 25.08
C SER A 233 9.90 -7.92 23.81
N SER A 234 9.98 -7.18 22.70
CA SER A 234 10.69 -7.65 21.49
C SER A 234 12.19 -7.34 21.57
N GLY A 235 12.82 -7.65 22.71
CA GLY A 235 14.20 -7.27 23.00
C GLY A 235 15.22 -7.99 22.11
N GLY A 236 14.99 -9.26 21.80
CA GLY A 236 15.80 -10.01 20.85
C GLY A 236 15.76 -9.39 19.45
N GLU A 237 14.59 -8.94 18.97
CA GLU A 237 14.47 -8.17 17.72
C GLU A 237 15.25 -6.85 17.81
N GLY A 238 15.14 -6.11 18.92
CA GLY A 238 15.91 -4.88 19.12
C GLY A 238 17.42 -5.10 18.98
N ALA A 239 17.97 -6.10 19.68
CA ALA A 239 19.39 -6.45 19.59
C ALA A 239 19.79 -6.97 18.20
N SER A 240 18.93 -7.78 17.56
CA SER A 240 19.08 -8.24 16.17
C SER A 240 19.26 -7.07 15.21
N LEU A 241 18.33 -6.11 15.21
CA LEU A 241 18.37 -4.97 14.30
C LEU A 241 19.49 -3.99 14.67
N GLY A 242 19.79 -3.83 15.96
CA GLY A 242 20.91 -3.01 16.44
C GLY A 242 22.28 -3.49 15.95
N LEU A 243 22.41 -4.79 15.68
CA LEU A 243 23.61 -5.41 15.08
C LEU A 243 23.42 -5.82 13.62
N ARG A 244 22.30 -5.42 12.98
CA ARG A 244 21.95 -5.71 11.57
C ARG A 244 21.97 -7.21 11.24
N CYS A 245 21.52 -8.04 12.18
CA CYS A 245 21.43 -9.49 12.03
C CYS A 245 20.31 -9.91 11.07
N ALA A 246 19.30 -9.05 10.88
CA ALA A 246 18.21 -9.20 9.94
C ALA A 246 18.02 -7.90 9.15
N ALA A 247 17.43 -7.99 7.96
CA ALA A 247 17.05 -6.81 7.19
C ALA A 247 15.71 -6.21 7.69
N LEU A 248 14.81 -7.07 8.17
CA LEU A 248 13.55 -6.73 8.82
C LEU A 248 13.35 -7.63 10.05
N GLY A 249 12.70 -7.10 11.07
CA GLY A 249 12.28 -7.85 12.25
C GLY A 249 10.78 -7.79 12.44
N ILE A 250 10.19 -8.79 13.09
CA ILE A 250 8.77 -8.81 13.44
C ILE A 250 8.62 -9.01 14.95
N GLY A 251 7.98 -8.04 15.60
CA GLY A 251 7.66 -8.08 17.02
C GLY A 251 6.18 -7.82 17.31
N THR A 252 5.86 -7.76 18.59
CA THR A 252 4.52 -7.44 19.11
C THR A 252 4.55 -6.24 20.04
N ASP A 253 3.50 -5.42 20.05
CA ASP A 253 3.39 -4.19 20.85
C ASP A 253 2.01 -4.07 21.54
N LEU A 254 1.99 -4.27 22.86
CA LEU A 254 0.84 -3.99 23.73
C LEU A 254 1.02 -2.72 24.58
N GLY A 255 2.26 -2.36 24.89
CA GLY A 255 2.60 -1.21 25.75
C GLY A 255 3.87 -0.47 25.36
N GLY A 256 4.47 -0.78 24.20
CA GLY A 256 5.80 -0.29 23.79
C GLY A 256 6.73 -1.36 23.23
N SER A 257 6.29 -2.62 23.19
CA SER A 257 7.16 -3.77 22.97
C SER A 257 7.84 -3.86 21.59
N VAL A 258 7.46 -3.05 20.60
CA VAL A 258 8.23 -2.86 19.35
C VAL A 258 9.07 -1.57 19.42
N ARG A 259 8.49 -0.50 19.97
CA ARG A 259 9.09 0.83 20.01
C ARG A 259 10.26 0.95 20.99
N VAL A 260 10.17 0.38 22.19
CA VAL A 260 11.22 0.46 23.21
C VAL A 260 12.49 -0.29 22.79
N PRO A 261 12.42 -1.55 22.30
CA PRO A 261 13.61 -2.22 21.79
C PRO A 261 14.24 -1.52 20.61
N ALA A 262 13.43 -0.99 19.69
CA ALA A 262 13.93 -0.20 18.57
C ALA A 262 14.67 1.06 19.06
N ALA A 263 14.06 1.80 20.00
CA ALA A 263 14.66 2.98 20.60
C ALA A 263 15.99 2.68 21.31
N PHE A 264 16.03 1.63 22.13
CA PHE A 264 17.20 1.28 22.94
C PHE A 264 18.37 0.74 22.11
N CYS A 265 18.09 0.02 21.03
CA CYS A 265 19.12 -0.59 20.19
C CYS A 265 19.47 0.22 18.94
N GLY A 266 18.83 1.39 18.73
CA GLY A 266 19.12 2.29 17.62
C GLY A 266 18.52 1.86 16.29
N ALA A 267 17.32 1.26 16.31
CA ALA A 267 16.55 0.83 15.15
C ALA A 267 15.25 1.64 15.02
N TYR A 268 14.55 1.43 13.91
CA TYR A 268 13.20 1.94 13.69
C TYR A 268 12.17 0.87 14.10
N GLY A 269 11.08 1.29 14.74
CA GLY A 269 10.01 0.39 15.16
C GLY A 269 8.66 1.05 14.95
N LEU A 270 7.81 0.40 14.15
CA LEU A 270 6.43 0.85 13.92
C LEU A 270 5.50 0.12 14.88
N ARG A 271 4.63 0.86 15.56
CA ARG A 271 3.42 0.34 16.18
C ARG A 271 2.25 0.79 15.30
N THR A 272 1.57 -0.16 14.67
CA THR A 272 0.36 0.13 13.87
C THR A 272 -0.85 0.35 14.77
N THR A 273 -1.92 0.93 14.21
CA THR A 273 -3.26 0.87 14.79
C THR A 273 -3.67 -0.59 15.00
N ALA A 274 -4.43 -0.90 16.05
CA ALA A 274 -4.95 -2.24 16.24
C ALA A 274 -5.75 -2.73 15.02
N LEU A 275 -5.72 -4.05 14.79
CA LEU A 275 -6.42 -4.70 13.68
C LEU A 275 -5.97 -4.29 12.28
N ARG A 276 -4.78 -3.68 12.18
CA ARG A 276 -4.15 -3.36 10.90
C ARG A 276 -3.42 -4.54 10.28
N ASN A 277 -2.51 -5.15 11.04
CA ASN A 277 -1.77 -6.34 10.61
C ASN A 277 -2.43 -7.60 11.17
N PRO A 278 -2.35 -8.74 10.45
CA PRO A 278 -2.83 -10.01 10.96
C PRO A 278 -2.17 -10.37 12.29
N TYR A 279 -2.97 -10.88 13.22
CA TYR A 279 -2.55 -11.30 14.56
C TYR A 279 -2.74 -12.81 14.78
N LYS A 280 -3.45 -13.49 13.87
CA LYS A 280 -3.65 -14.94 13.92
C LYS A 280 -2.31 -15.71 13.91
N GLY A 281 -2.18 -16.67 14.83
CA GLY A 281 -0.97 -17.49 15.02
C GLY A 281 0.03 -16.88 16.00
N VAL A 282 -0.48 -16.32 17.10
CA VAL A 282 0.33 -15.82 18.21
C VAL A 282 -0.01 -16.65 19.44
N CYS A 283 0.99 -17.34 19.98
CA CYS A 283 0.87 -18.05 21.24
C CYS A 283 0.98 -17.02 22.37
N LEU A 284 -0.05 -16.80 23.18
CA LEU A 284 0.03 -15.98 24.41
C LEU A 284 -1.07 -16.43 25.38
N PRO A 285 -0.85 -16.31 26.70
CA PRO A 285 -1.91 -16.49 27.68
C PRO A 285 -2.91 -15.34 27.68
N GLY A 286 -4.13 -15.59 28.15
CA GLY A 286 -5.18 -14.56 28.28
C GLY A 286 -5.93 -14.27 26.96
N ALA A 287 -6.16 -15.30 26.15
CA ALA A 287 -6.98 -15.19 24.94
C ALA A 287 -8.35 -14.54 25.26
N GLY A 288 -8.79 -13.63 24.40
CA GLY A 288 -10.07 -12.93 24.56
C GLY A 288 -9.97 -11.54 25.22
N GLN A 289 -8.79 -11.10 25.68
CA GLN A 289 -8.59 -9.70 26.05
C GLN A 289 -8.78 -8.81 24.81
N GLN A 290 -9.71 -7.86 24.88
CA GLN A 290 -9.99 -6.90 23.80
C GLN A 290 -9.94 -5.43 24.26
N SER A 291 -9.59 -5.18 25.52
CA SER A 291 -9.62 -3.86 26.14
C SER A 291 -8.47 -2.98 25.66
N ILE A 292 -7.27 -3.54 25.52
CA ILE A 292 -6.14 -2.87 24.86
C ILE A 292 -5.54 -3.93 23.96
N ARG A 293 -5.73 -3.77 22.64
CA ARG A 293 -5.33 -4.80 21.68
C ARG A 293 -3.83 -4.71 21.40
N CYS A 294 -3.16 -5.86 21.49
CA CYS A 294 -1.80 -6.02 21.02
C CYS A 294 -1.76 -5.95 19.49
N VAL A 295 -0.63 -5.52 18.93
CA VAL A 295 -0.39 -5.53 17.48
C VAL A 295 0.88 -6.30 17.13
N ILE A 296 0.89 -7.00 15.99
CA ILE A 296 2.13 -7.45 15.34
C ILE A 296 2.61 -6.32 14.43
N SER A 297 3.89 -5.95 14.49
CA SER A 297 4.42 -4.85 13.68
C SER A 297 5.95 -4.95 13.46
N PRO A 298 6.48 -4.28 12.41
CA PRO A 298 7.87 -4.45 12.00
C PRO A 298 8.88 -3.59 12.78
N LEU A 299 10.11 -4.10 12.86
CA LEU A 299 11.32 -3.37 13.16
C LEU A 299 12.22 -3.34 11.90
N ALA A 300 12.98 -2.27 11.72
CA ALA A 300 13.90 -2.13 10.58
C ALA A 300 15.08 -1.20 10.90
N ASN A 301 16.08 -1.17 10.01
CA ASN A 301 17.18 -0.20 10.11
C ASN A 301 16.89 1.13 9.40
N THR A 302 15.81 1.22 8.63
CA THR A 302 15.37 2.45 7.95
C THR A 302 13.85 2.62 8.06
N ALA A 303 13.37 3.87 7.93
CA ALA A 303 11.93 4.13 7.89
C ALA A 303 11.26 3.59 6.62
N GLU A 304 11.97 3.62 5.48
CA GLU A 304 11.48 3.12 4.20
C GLU A 304 11.17 1.61 4.26
N ASP A 305 12.04 0.85 4.91
CA ASP A 305 11.87 -0.60 5.06
C ASP A 305 10.63 -0.97 5.92
N LEU A 306 10.22 -0.10 6.86
CA LEU A 306 8.92 -0.27 7.55
C LEU A 306 7.75 -0.14 6.58
N GLY A 307 7.83 0.82 5.64
CA GLY A 307 6.84 1.01 4.57
C GLY A 307 6.82 -0.16 3.59
N LEU A 308 7.99 -0.69 3.21
CA LEU A 308 8.12 -1.89 2.39
C LEU A 308 7.41 -3.09 3.04
N PHE A 309 7.64 -3.34 4.33
CA PHE A 309 6.97 -4.41 5.07
C PHE A 309 5.45 -4.24 5.07
N GLN A 310 4.96 -3.06 5.45
CA GLN A 310 3.52 -2.80 5.53
C GLN A 310 2.83 -3.00 4.18
N LYS A 311 3.43 -2.46 3.11
CA LYS A 311 2.93 -2.66 1.75
C LYS A 311 2.90 -4.14 1.37
N ALA A 312 4.02 -4.86 1.60
CA ALA A 312 4.13 -6.27 1.24
C ALA A 312 3.09 -7.15 1.94
N VAL A 313 2.71 -6.84 3.18
CA VAL A 313 1.69 -7.58 3.93
C VAL A 313 0.28 -7.20 3.48
N LEU A 314 -0.04 -5.91 3.43
CA LEU A 314 -1.42 -5.43 3.26
C LEU A 314 -1.92 -5.52 1.82
N ASP A 315 -1.04 -5.45 0.82
CA ASP A 315 -1.41 -5.67 -0.59
C ASP A 315 -1.86 -7.11 -0.87
N GLN A 316 -1.67 -8.02 0.08
CA GLN A 316 -2.15 -9.40 0.01
C GLN A 316 -3.52 -9.60 0.66
N GLU A 317 -4.16 -8.51 1.12
CA GLU A 317 -5.52 -8.51 1.64
C GLU A 317 -5.74 -9.52 2.78
N PRO A 318 -4.92 -9.49 3.86
CA PRO A 318 -4.97 -10.50 4.92
C PRO A 318 -6.32 -10.59 5.65
N TRP A 319 -7.17 -9.56 5.54
CA TRP A 319 -8.54 -9.54 6.07
C TRP A 319 -9.47 -10.56 5.41
N GLU A 320 -9.13 -11.09 4.23
CA GLU A 320 -9.86 -12.20 3.60
C GLU A 320 -9.68 -13.52 4.36
N ILE A 321 -8.64 -13.64 5.19
CA ILE A 321 -8.35 -14.81 6.03
C ILE A 321 -8.67 -14.52 7.49
N GLU A 322 -8.25 -13.37 8.01
CA GLU A 322 -8.55 -12.92 9.37
C GLU A 322 -9.58 -11.79 9.33
N THR A 323 -10.86 -12.16 9.35
CA THR A 323 -12.00 -11.25 9.18
C THR A 323 -12.20 -10.23 10.31
N SER A 324 -11.41 -10.32 11.39
CA SER A 324 -11.38 -9.33 12.46
C SER A 324 -10.58 -8.07 12.11
N LEU A 325 -9.77 -8.14 11.04
CA LEU A 325 -8.96 -7.03 10.56
C LEU A 325 -9.81 -5.96 9.87
N VAL A 326 -9.35 -4.71 9.93
CA VAL A 326 -9.94 -3.64 9.13
C VAL A 326 -9.49 -3.83 7.69
N PRO A 327 -10.42 -3.96 6.70
CA PRO A 327 -10.07 -4.21 5.31
C PRO A 327 -9.58 -2.93 4.62
N GLN A 328 -8.42 -2.45 5.03
CA GLN A 328 -7.84 -1.21 4.55
C GLN A 328 -6.52 -1.47 3.82
N PRO A 329 -6.51 -1.30 2.48
CA PRO A 329 -5.29 -1.38 1.68
C PRO A 329 -4.20 -0.43 2.14
N TRP A 330 -2.96 -0.72 1.75
CA TRP A 330 -1.86 0.21 1.92
C TRP A 330 -2.11 1.46 1.06
N LYS A 331 -2.28 2.61 1.71
CA LYS A 331 -2.45 3.88 1.01
C LYS A 331 -1.07 4.42 0.63
N HIS A 332 -0.85 4.67 -0.66
CA HIS A 332 0.26 5.50 -1.11
C HIS A 332 0.00 6.93 -0.67
N ALA A 333 0.43 7.28 0.55
CA ALA A 333 0.37 8.64 1.01
C ALA A 333 1.30 9.50 0.14
N SER A 334 0.76 10.56 -0.44
CA SER A 334 1.58 11.59 -1.10
C SER A 334 2.54 12.17 -0.06
N SER A 335 3.83 12.31 -0.42
CA SER A 335 4.86 12.88 0.45
C SER A 335 4.36 14.18 1.11
N LEU A 336 4.35 14.23 2.44
CA LEU A 336 3.96 15.43 3.18
C LEU A 336 4.89 16.58 2.80
N LYS A 337 4.32 17.73 2.44
CA LYS A 337 5.11 18.91 2.08
C LYS A 337 5.39 19.72 3.34
N PRO A 338 6.60 20.29 3.49
CA PRO A 338 6.84 21.27 4.55
C PRO A 338 5.77 22.37 4.52
N GLY A 339 5.20 22.69 5.68
CA GLY A 339 4.11 23.65 5.85
C GLY A 339 2.70 23.11 5.61
N SER A 340 2.53 21.84 5.20
CA SER A 340 1.20 21.21 5.06
C SER A 340 0.72 20.48 6.31
N PHE A 341 1.51 20.48 7.38
CA PHE A 341 1.22 19.79 8.64
C PHE A 341 1.97 20.43 9.80
N THR A 342 1.52 20.14 11.01
CA THR A 342 2.03 20.66 12.28
C THR A 342 2.42 19.52 13.22
N ILE A 343 3.62 19.65 13.81
CA ILE A 343 4.12 18.73 14.84
C ILE A 343 4.00 19.40 16.22
N GLY A 344 3.23 18.78 17.10
CA GLY A 344 3.21 19.07 18.53
C GLY A 344 4.38 18.39 19.24
N VAL A 345 5.08 19.10 20.11
CA VAL A 345 6.22 18.56 20.87
C VAL A 345 5.79 18.34 22.31
N MET A 346 5.72 17.08 22.70
CA MET A 346 5.47 16.69 24.08
C MET A 346 6.82 16.50 24.78
N TRP A 347 7.25 17.54 25.50
CA TRP A 347 8.55 17.56 26.18
C TRP A 347 8.65 16.58 27.36
N GLU A 348 7.51 16.33 28.01
CA GLU A 348 7.33 15.37 29.10
C GLU A 348 5.89 14.85 29.06
N ASP A 349 5.63 13.72 29.72
CA ASP A 349 4.29 13.12 29.84
C ASP A 349 3.44 13.68 30.99
N GLY A 350 3.99 14.63 31.76
CA GLY A 350 3.34 15.24 32.92
C GLY A 350 3.38 14.38 34.19
N LEU A 351 4.00 13.21 34.14
CA LEU A 351 4.19 12.29 35.27
C LEU A 351 5.67 12.24 35.69
N VAL A 352 6.56 11.95 34.74
CA VAL A 352 8.00 11.84 34.97
C VAL A 352 8.77 12.58 33.88
N ARG A 353 9.61 13.54 34.29
CA ARG A 353 10.48 14.28 33.37
C ARG A 353 11.53 13.36 32.74
N PRO A 354 11.78 13.48 31.43
CA PRO A 354 12.88 12.77 30.80
C PRO A 354 14.24 13.20 31.33
N HIS A 355 15.22 12.30 31.25
CA HIS A 355 16.61 12.60 31.56
C HIS A 355 17.16 13.68 30.60
N PRO A 356 18.16 14.48 31.02
CA PRO A 356 18.79 15.51 30.19
C PRO A 356 19.13 15.12 28.74
N PRO A 357 19.71 13.93 28.44
CA PRO A 357 20.06 13.59 27.06
C PRO A 357 18.82 13.45 26.16
N VAL A 358 17.68 12.99 26.69
CA VAL A 358 16.43 12.87 25.93
C VAL A 358 15.85 14.24 25.60
N ILE A 359 15.91 15.19 26.54
CA ILE A 359 15.51 16.58 26.30
C ILE A 359 16.42 17.22 25.24
N ARG A 360 17.74 16.94 25.26
CA ARG A 360 18.67 17.39 24.21
C ARG A 360 18.29 16.81 22.84
N ALA A 361 17.93 15.54 22.78
CA ALA A 361 17.47 14.90 21.55
C ALA A 361 16.18 15.54 21.01
N LEU A 362 15.20 15.86 21.88
CA LEU A 362 14.00 16.61 21.50
C LEU A 362 14.35 17.99 20.93
N ARG A 363 15.19 18.77 21.62
CA ARG A 363 15.64 20.10 21.14
C ARG A 363 16.30 20.00 19.78
N TYR A 364 17.16 19.00 19.58
CA TYR A 364 17.82 18.74 18.30
C TYR A 364 16.80 18.44 17.19
N ALA A 365 15.84 17.55 17.45
CA ALA A 365 14.79 17.21 16.49
C ALA A 365 13.92 18.43 16.14
N VAL A 366 13.50 19.21 17.15
CA VAL A 366 12.74 20.46 16.96
C VAL A 366 13.47 21.46 16.07
N GLU A 367 14.76 21.66 16.31
CA GLU A 367 15.57 22.57 15.48
C GLU A 367 15.67 22.09 14.03
N LYS A 368 15.84 20.78 13.82
CA LYS A 368 15.87 20.19 12.47
C LYS A 368 14.54 20.33 11.76
N LEU A 369 13.42 20.10 12.44
CA LEU A 369 12.07 20.24 11.90
C LEU A 369 11.79 21.70 11.51
N ARG A 370 12.12 22.66 12.38
CA ARG A 370 11.98 24.10 12.09
C ARG A 370 12.86 24.51 10.90
N THR A 371 14.10 24.03 10.85
CA THR A 371 15.01 24.28 9.72
C THR A 371 14.46 23.72 8.40
N ALA A 372 13.74 22.59 8.46
CA ALA A 372 13.08 21.99 7.30
C ALA A 372 11.78 22.73 6.88
N GLY A 373 11.36 23.77 7.59
CA GLY A 373 10.15 24.54 7.30
C GLY A 373 8.86 23.87 7.81
N ILE A 374 8.95 22.97 8.77
CA ILE A 374 7.81 22.32 9.41
C ILE A 374 7.34 23.19 10.58
N THR A 375 6.01 23.35 10.72
CA THR A 375 5.41 24.05 11.85
C THR A 375 5.54 23.18 13.09
N VAL A 376 6.16 23.71 14.15
CA VAL A 376 6.39 23.01 15.41
C VAL A 376 5.84 23.84 16.56
N LEU A 377 5.00 23.25 17.40
CA LEU A 377 4.40 23.88 18.56
C LEU A 377 4.52 23.00 19.81
N ASP A 378 4.49 23.60 21.00
CA ASP A 378 4.51 22.84 22.24
C ASP A 378 3.16 22.15 22.46
N PHE A 379 3.20 20.87 22.85
CA PHE A 379 2.01 20.07 23.11
C PHE A 379 2.02 19.58 24.56
N GLU A 380 1.09 20.10 25.35
CA GLU A 380 0.91 19.62 26.73
C GLU A 380 0.17 18.28 26.73
N PRO A 381 0.69 17.25 27.45
CA PRO A 381 0.04 15.94 27.56
C PRO A 381 -1.34 16.07 28.20
N TYR A 382 -2.30 15.28 27.74
CA TYR A 382 -3.68 15.31 28.24
C TYR A 382 -4.03 14.10 29.09
N ASN A 383 -4.28 14.32 30.38
CA ASN A 383 -4.77 13.29 31.33
C ASN A 383 -3.97 11.97 31.33
N HIS A 384 -2.64 12.03 31.21
CA HIS A 384 -1.80 10.81 31.19
C HIS A 384 -1.92 10.00 32.48
N GLN A 385 -2.07 10.63 33.65
CA GLN A 385 -2.32 9.91 34.91
C GLN A 385 -3.58 9.04 34.81
N GLU A 386 -4.67 9.62 34.35
CA GLU A 386 -5.94 8.92 34.17
C GLU A 386 -5.85 7.81 33.12
N GLY A 387 -5.07 8.05 32.06
CA GLY A 387 -4.71 7.04 31.08
C GLY A 387 -3.98 5.86 31.72
N MET A 388 -2.96 6.11 32.55
CA MET A 388 -2.21 5.05 33.23
C MET A 388 -3.03 4.32 34.29
N ASP A 389 -3.90 5.03 35.01
CA ASP A 389 -4.88 4.42 35.91
C ASP A 389 -5.80 3.45 35.14
N THR A 390 -6.18 3.81 33.91
CA THR A 390 -6.99 2.95 33.02
C THR A 390 -6.18 1.76 32.49
N VAL A 391 -4.93 1.99 32.05
CA VAL A 391 -4.02 0.94 31.58
C VAL A 391 -3.79 -0.12 32.66
N SER A 392 -3.50 0.30 33.90
CA SER A 392 -3.28 -0.61 35.04
C SER A 392 -4.46 -1.55 35.30
N ARG A 393 -5.67 -1.13 34.95
CA ARG A 393 -6.91 -1.91 35.15
C ARG A 393 -7.19 -2.85 33.98
N LEU A 394 -6.79 -2.46 32.77
CA LEU A 394 -7.12 -3.17 31.53
C LEU A 394 -6.04 -4.14 31.05
N TYR A 395 -4.78 -4.03 31.53
CA TYR A 395 -3.75 -5.02 31.21
C TYR A 395 -4.04 -6.39 31.84
N PHE A 396 -4.41 -6.42 33.11
CA PHE A 396 -4.81 -7.66 33.79
C PHE A 396 -6.14 -7.49 34.53
N PRO A 397 -7.29 -7.49 33.83
CA PRO A 397 -8.61 -7.42 34.46
C PRO A 397 -8.85 -8.53 35.48
N GLU A 398 -8.16 -9.66 35.33
CA GLU A 398 -8.20 -10.83 36.21
C GLU A 398 -7.00 -10.94 37.18
N CYS A 399 -6.25 -9.86 37.41
CA CYS A 399 -5.09 -9.83 38.32
C CYS A 399 -3.96 -10.80 37.97
N ALA A 400 -3.79 -11.05 36.67
CA ALA A 400 -2.77 -11.91 36.08
C ALA A 400 -2.87 -13.38 36.54
N VAL A 401 -4.07 -13.83 36.94
CA VAL A 401 -4.29 -15.21 37.41
C VAL A 401 -3.83 -16.21 36.36
N THR A 402 -4.22 -16.05 35.10
CA THR A 402 -3.82 -16.97 34.01
C THR A 402 -2.31 -17.02 33.82
N GLN A 403 -1.62 -15.88 33.91
CA GLN A 403 -0.17 -15.82 33.78
C GLN A 403 0.53 -16.46 34.97
N LYS A 404 0.04 -16.22 36.20
CA LYS A 404 0.58 -16.80 37.44
C LYS A 404 0.39 -18.32 37.48
N GLU A 405 -0.78 -18.82 37.11
CA GLU A 405 -1.07 -20.26 37.05
C GLU A 405 -0.17 -20.98 36.03
N LEU A 406 0.15 -20.34 34.90
CA LEU A 406 1.08 -20.91 33.93
C LEU A 406 2.52 -20.97 34.43
N LEU A 407 3.00 -19.93 35.14
CA LEU A 407 4.32 -19.97 35.78
C LEU A 407 4.36 -21.03 36.89
N GLU A 408 3.29 -21.15 37.68
CA GLU A 408 3.20 -22.19 38.71
C GLU A 408 3.21 -23.60 38.09
N LYS A 409 2.47 -23.80 36.99
CA LYS A 409 2.45 -25.06 36.25
C LYS A 409 3.82 -25.42 35.67
N GLY A 410 4.56 -24.44 35.16
CA GLY A 410 5.90 -24.66 34.61
C GLY A 410 6.96 -24.85 35.69
N GLY A 411 6.72 -24.34 36.91
CA GLY A 411 7.59 -24.48 38.07
C GLY A 411 8.79 -23.54 38.07
N GLU A 412 8.89 -22.63 37.10
CA GLU A 412 9.96 -21.64 37.01
C GLU A 412 9.78 -20.51 38.04
N PRO A 413 10.88 -19.89 38.51
CA PRO A 413 10.78 -18.72 39.37
C PRO A 413 10.18 -17.53 38.63
N ILE A 414 9.32 -16.76 39.32
CA ILE A 414 8.78 -15.50 38.81
C ILE A 414 9.90 -14.46 38.82
N ALA A 415 10.18 -13.86 37.65
CA ALA A 415 11.15 -12.79 37.53
C ALA A 415 10.67 -11.51 38.24
N PRO A 416 11.56 -10.70 38.83
CA PRO A 416 11.16 -9.48 39.55
C PRO A 416 10.28 -8.51 38.74
N LEU A 417 10.58 -8.33 37.44
CA LEU A 417 9.76 -7.46 36.57
C LEU A 417 8.40 -8.09 36.21
N SER A 418 8.31 -9.42 36.12
CA SER A 418 7.04 -10.13 35.98
C SER A 418 6.18 -9.94 37.23
N ASP A 419 6.77 -10.11 38.42
CA ASP A 419 6.07 -9.87 39.68
C ASP A 419 5.61 -8.40 39.80
N TYR A 420 6.48 -7.46 39.46
CA TYR A 420 6.13 -6.03 39.44
C TYR A 420 4.91 -5.75 38.53
N ILE A 421 4.93 -6.23 37.28
CA ILE A 421 3.85 -5.92 36.32
C ILE A 421 2.56 -6.67 36.65
N PHE A 422 2.61 -7.87 37.23
CA PHE A 422 1.40 -8.58 37.67
C PHE A 422 0.73 -7.91 38.88
N ASN A 423 1.49 -7.16 39.68
CA ASN A 423 0.99 -6.35 40.79
C ASN A 423 0.74 -4.88 40.41
N PHE A 424 0.97 -4.51 39.14
CA PHE A 424 0.56 -3.21 38.60
C PHE A 424 -0.96 -3.06 38.57
N SER A 425 -1.68 -4.17 38.37
CA SER A 425 -3.12 -4.22 38.52
C SER A 425 -3.53 -4.33 40.00
N PRO A 426 -4.67 -3.74 40.39
CA PRO A 426 -5.20 -3.78 41.75
C PRO A 426 -5.45 -5.22 42.24
N PRO A 427 -5.52 -5.45 43.57
CA PRO A 427 -5.47 -6.79 44.16
C PRO A 427 -6.75 -7.61 44.05
N ARG A 428 -7.74 -7.18 43.25
CA ARG A 428 -8.94 -7.96 42.99
C ARG A 428 -9.34 -7.90 41.51
N PRO A 429 -9.87 -9.00 40.96
CA PRO A 429 -10.40 -9.00 39.61
C PRO A 429 -11.50 -7.95 39.44
N LEU A 430 -11.59 -7.41 38.23
CA LEU A 430 -12.71 -6.59 37.80
C LEU A 430 -13.92 -7.48 37.54
N THR A 431 -15.09 -7.01 37.95
CA THR A 431 -16.35 -7.55 37.43
C THR A 431 -16.50 -7.17 35.95
N ILE A 432 -17.39 -7.86 35.22
CA ILE A 432 -17.67 -7.54 33.81
C ILE A 432 -18.13 -6.07 33.68
N GLN A 433 -19.00 -5.61 34.59
CA GLN A 433 -19.50 -4.23 34.60
C GLN A 433 -18.37 -3.21 34.81
N GLU A 434 -17.42 -3.50 35.70
CA GLU A 434 -16.26 -2.63 35.92
C GLU A 434 -15.33 -2.62 34.71
N ASN A 435 -15.07 -3.77 34.09
CA ASN A 435 -14.27 -3.84 32.86
C ASN A 435 -14.92 -3.00 31.75
N TRP A 436 -16.24 -3.11 31.56
CA TRP A 436 -16.98 -2.28 30.60
C TRP A 436 -16.88 -0.79 30.92
N ALA A 437 -16.97 -0.41 32.20
CA ALA A 437 -16.80 0.98 32.61
C ALA A 437 -15.40 1.52 32.27
N PHE A 438 -14.34 0.71 32.44
CA PHE A 438 -12.99 1.10 32.03
C PHE A 438 -12.82 1.13 30.50
N ASN A 439 -13.51 0.27 29.74
CA ASN A 439 -13.53 0.37 28.27
C ASN A 439 -14.20 1.67 27.81
N VAL A 440 -15.31 2.08 28.44
CA VAL A 440 -15.95 3.38 28.18
C VAL A 440 -14.99 4.54 28.51
N LYS A 441 -14.26 4.43 29.62
CA LYS A 441 -13.24 5.42 30.00
C LYS A 441 -12.10 5.51 28.99
N ARG A 442 -11.59 4.37 28.51
CA ARG A 442 -10.62 4.29 27.41
C ARG A 442 -11.13 5.01 26.16
N ASP A 443 -12.36 4.73 25.74
CA ASP A 443 -12.92 5.33 24.52
C ASP A 443 -13.18 6.83 24.68
N THR A 444 -13.61 7.27 25.87
CA THR A 444 -13.71 8.69 26.22
C THR A 444 -12.35 9.38 26.12
N LEU A 445 -11.28 8.76 26.64
CA LEU A 445 -9.93 9.31 26.54
C LEU A 445 -9.47 9.39 25.07
N ARG A 446 -9.76 8.38 24.24
CA ARG A 446 -9.46 8.41 22.79
C ARG A 446 -10.10 9.61 22.10
N GLU A 447 -11.39 9.82 22.32
CA GLU A 447 -12.15 10.91 21.72
C GLU A 447 -11.63 12.28 22.18
N GLN A 448 -11.39 12.44 23.48
CA GLN A 448 -10.91 13.70 24.05
C GLN A 448 -9.49 14.03 23.59
N TYR A 449 -8.60 13.05 23.57
CA TYR A 449 -7.22 13.25 23.12
C TYR A 449 -7.19 13.67 21.64
N HIS A 450 -7.95 12.97 20.79
CA HIS A 450 -8.10 13.33 19.39
C HIS A 450 -8.69 14.74 19.19
N LYS A 451 -9.73 15.08 19.96
CA LYS A 451 -10.31 16.42 19.96
C LYS A 451 -9.28 17.48 20.31
N ILE A 452 -8.47 17.27 21.34
CA ILE A 452 -7.44 18.22 21.77
C ILE A 452 -6.36 18.41 20.71
N MET A 453 -5.93 17.34 20.05
CA MET A 453 -5.00 17.45 18.93
C MET A 453 -5.60 18.32 17.81
N LYS A 454 -6.86 18.08 17.43
CA LYS A 454 -7.56 18.90 16.43
C LYS A 454 -7.72 20.36 16.84
N ASP A 455 -8.21 20.61 18.06
CA ASP A 455 -8.45 21.96 18.57
C ASP A 455 -7.16 22.78 18.66
N ARG A 456 -6.02 22.11 18.91
CA ARG A 456 -4.68 22.71 18.93
C ARG A 456 -3.99 22.74 17.55
N GLY A 457 -4.64 22.23 16.51
CA GLY A 457 -4.10 22.19 15.15
C GLY A 457 -2.84 21.34 15.00
N VAL A 458 -2.77 20.20 15.71
CA VAL A 458 -1.65 19.26 15.70
C VAL A 458 -2.00 18.00 14.90
N ASP A 459 -1.16 17.67 13.93
CA ASP A 459 -1.31 16.46 13.12
C ASP A 459 -0.52 15.28 13.71
N PHE A 460 0.68 15.56 14.23
CA PHE A 460 1.59 14.57 14.79
C PHE A 460 2.18 15.04 16.13
N ILE A 461 2.46 14.10 17.03
CA ILE A 461 3.16 14.38 18.29
C ILE A 461 4.56 13.80 18.24
N LEU A 462 5.58 14.64 18.38
CA LEU A 462 6.96 14.24 18.66
C LEU A 462 7.14 14.15 20.18
N CYS A 463 7.60 13.00 20.67
CA CYS A 463 7.78 12.77 22.10
C CYS A 463 8.92 11.78 22.42
N PRO A 464 9.35 11.68 23.69
CA PRO A 464 10.28 10.64 24.12
C PRO A 464 9.76 9.23 23.85
N ALA A 465 10.64 8.31 23.44
CA ALA A 465 10.31 6.89 23.37
C ALA A 465 10.41 6.20 24.75
N TYR A 466 11.15 6.80 25.68
CA TYR A 466 11.33 6.36 27.07
C TYR A 466 11.79 7.56 27.92
N VAL A 467 11.75 7.43 29.25
CA VAL A 467 12.20 8.49 30.17
C VAL A 467 13.70 8.81 30.00
N GLY A 468 14.51 7.84 29.59
CA GLY A 468 15.96 7.96 29.50
C GLY A 468 16.56 7.26 28.27
N PRO A 469 17.89 7.12 28.22
CA PRO A 469 18.53 6.07 27.43
C PRO A 469 18.07 4.67 27.88
N ALA A 470 18.58 3.62 27.23
CA ALA A 470 18.29 2.24 27.61
C ALA A 470 18.51 2.00 29.12
N ALA A 471 17.51 1.45 29.83
CA ALA A 471 17.60 1.22 31.27
C ALA A 471 18.66 0.16 31.61
N LYS A 472 19.08 0.10 32.88
CA LYS A 472 19.86 -1.02 33.40
C LYS A 472 19.05 -2.32 33.34
N LEU A 473 19.75 -3.45 33.22
CA LEU A 473 19.13 -4.77 33.29
C LEU A 473 18.33 -4.93 34.59
N GLY A 474 17.06 -5.34 34.47
CA GLY A 474 16.12 -5.51 35.57
C GLY A 474 15.43 -4.22 36.04
N ASP A 475 15.67 -3.06 35.42
CA ASP A 475 15.19 -1.77 35.92
C ASP A 475 14.23 -1.01 34.98
N GLY A 476 13.75 -1.67 33.93
CA GLY A 476 12.78 -1.15 32.96
C GLY A 476 11.35 -1.03 33.53
N HIS A 477 11.13 -0.15 34.50
CA HIS A 477 9.83 -0.02 35.20
C HIS A 477 8.84 0.95 34.53
N TYR A 478 9.34 2.00 33.85
CA TYR A 478 8.52 3.14 33.43
C TYR A 478 7.97 3.03 31.99
N ILE A 479 6.72 2.59 31.83
CA ILE A 479 6.06 2.41 30.52
C ILE A 479 5.18 3.57 29.97
N PRO A 480 4.80 4.63 30.73
CA PRO A 480 3.81 5.62 30.26
C PRO A 480 4.08 6.26 28.89
N TYR A 481 5.33 6.62 28.57
CA TYR A 481 5.70 7.24 27.29
C TYR A 481 5.29 6.42 26.06
N THR A 482 5.12 5.11 26.18
CA THR A 482 4.67 4.25 25.08
C THR A 482 3.26 3.70 25.29
N ALA A 483 2.91 3.32 26.52
CA ALA A 483 1.65 2.66 26.86
C ALA A 483 0.42 3.54 26.63
N ILE A 484 0.54 4.85 26.82
CA ILE A 484 -0.57 5.78 26.56
C ILE A 484 -1.04 5.70 25.10
N TRP A 485 -0.10 5.53 24.16
CA TRP A 485 -0.44 5.42 22.75
C TRP A 485 -1.16 4.11 22.42
N ASN A 486 -0.86 3.01 23.13
CA ASN A 486 -1.62 1.76 23.02
C ASN A 486 -3.06 1.91 23.54
N LEU A 487 -3.24 2.56 24.69
CA LEU A 487 -4.57 2.88 25.22
C LEU A 487 -5.38 3.68 24.20
N LEU A 488 -4.75 4.72 23.62
CA LEU A 488 -5.37 5.60 22.64
C LEU A 488 -5.50 4.99 21.23
N ASP A 489 -4.91 3.82 21.01
CA ASP A 489 -4.81 3.14 19.72
C ASP A 489 -4.21 3.98 18.59
N GLN A 490 -3.26 4.85 18.92
CA GLN A 490 -2.59 5.71 17.95
C GLN A 490 -1.34 5.05 17.37
N PRO A 491 -1.18 5.03 16.03
CA PRO A 491 0.04 4.50 15.42
C PRO A 491 1.24 5.40 15.76
N ALA A 492 2.39 4.77 15.98
CA ALA A 492 3.59 5.46 16.42
C ALA A 492 4.87 4.82 15.85
N VAL A 493 5.85 5.64 15.47
CA VAL A 493 7.15 5.18 14.99
C VAL A 493 8.24 5.65 15.95
N ALA A 494 8.96 4.71 16.56
CA ALA A 494 10.22 4.99 17.24
C ALA A 494 11.34 5.08 16.20
N PHE A 495 12.24 6.05 16.38
CA PHE A 495 13.37 6.27 15.48
C PHE A 495 14.62 6.75 16.23
N PRO A 496 15.82 6.36 15.79
CA PRO A 496 17.07 6.85 16.36
C PRO A 496 17.33 8.29 15.89
N THR A 497 17.81 9.15 16.79
CA THR A 497 18.13 10.55 16.45
C THR A 497 19.51 10.73 15.83
N GLY A 498 20.36 9.69 15.88
CA GLY A 498 21.78 9.75 15.55
C GLY A 498 22.64 10.37 16.66
N LEU A 499 22.03 10.87 17.74
CA LEU A 499 22.73 11.33 18.94
C LEU A 499 22.94 10.16 19.91
N LYS A 500 23.93 10.34 20.78
CA LYS A 500 24.27 9.43 21.88
C LYS A 500 24.39 10.24 23.17
N VAL A 501 24.30 9.58 24.32
CA VAL A 501 24.58 10.22 25.62
C VAL A 501 26.00 10.78 25.62
N GLU A 502 26.14 12.03 26.06
CA GLU A 502 27.40 12.74 26.22
C GLU A 502 27.68 13.00 27.70
N LEU A 503 28.96 13.10 28.08
CA LEU A 503 29.34 13.37 29.47
C LEU A 503 28.83 14.73 29.99
N THR A 504 28.50 15.65 29.08
CA THR A 504 27.91 16.95 29.40
C THR A 504 26.41 16.90 29.68
N ASP A 505 25.75 15.76 29.46
CA ASP A 505 24.34 15.56 29.79
C ASP A 505 24.15 15.32 31.30
N THR A 506 24.64 16.23 32.15
CA THR A 506 24.58 16.07 33.60
C THR A 506 23.16 16.31 34.14
N PRO A 507 22.72 15.60 35.20
CA PRO A 507 21.46 15.90 35.89
C PRO A 507 21.36 17.38 36.29
N TYR A 508 20.15 17.94 36.21
CA TYR A 508 19.85 19.30 36.67
C TYR A 508 20.07 19.43 38.17
N SER A 509 20.90 20.40 38.58
CA SER A 509 21.26 20.65 39.98
C SER A 509 20.10 21.18 40.84
N ASP A 510 19.10 21.78 40.20
CA ASP A 510 17.91 22.37 40.81
C ASP A 510 16.66 21.47 40.70
N PHE A 511 16.85 20.21 40.29
CA PHE A 511 15.76 19.25 40.17
C PHE A 511 15.07 19.00 41.52
N LYS A 512 13.74 19.14 41.53
CA LYS A 512 12.87 18.78 42.66
C LYS A 512 11.81 17.81 42.16
N PRO A 513 11.75 16.56 42.65
CA PRO A 513 10.78 15.58 42.18
C PRO A 513 9.35 15.97 42.57
N ARG A 514 8.38 15.70 41.68
CA ARG A 514 6.94 15.90 41.91
C ARG A 514 6.29 14.71 42.60
N SER A 515 6.89 13.52 42.47
CA SER A 515 6.40 12.27 43.01
C SER A 515 7.58 11.33 43.35
N ALA A 516 7.33 10.30 44.15
CA ALA A 516 8.32 9.27 44.45
C ALA A 516 8.73 8.47 43.20
N GLU A 517 7.82 8.31 42.24
CA GLU A 517 8.13 7.67 40.96
C GLU A 517 9.07 8.54 40.11
N GLU A 518 8.82 9.85 40.03
CA GLU A 518 9.71 10.77 39.31
C GLU A 518 11.10 10.82 39.97
N GLU A 519 11.17 10.83 41.31
CA GLU A 519 12.44 10.74 42.03
C GLU A 519 13.19 9.44 41.71
N ARG A 520 12.49 8.30 41.77
CA ARG A 520 13.05 6.98 41.47
C ARG A 520 13.62 6.94 40.05
N GLU A 521 12.85 7.32 39.04
CA GLU A 521 13.28 7.24 37.64
C GLU A 521 14.39 8.26 37.33
N TYR A 522 14.33 9.46 37.89
CA TYR A 522 15.35 10.48 37.67
C TYR A 522 16.71 10.08 38.26
N ASN A 523 16.70 9.45 39.45
CA ASN A 523 17.92 9.01 40.13
C ASN A 523 18.64 7.82 39.47
N LYS A 524 18.04 7.18 38.46
CA LYS A 524 18.66 6.07 37.71
C LYS A 524 19.76 6.52 36.75
N TYR A 525 19.87 7.82 36.47
CA TYR A 525 20.70 8.33 35.39
C TYR A 525 21.99 8.99 35.89
N SER A 526 23.10 8.59 35.26
CA SER A 526 24.39 9.27 35.34
C SER A 526 25.04 9.27 33.96
N PRO A 527 25.70 10.36 33.51
CA PRO A 527 26.25 10.41 32.16
C PRO A 527 27.34 9.36 31.91
N GLU A 528 28.11 8.97 32.94
CA GLU A 528 29.20 8.00 32.83
C GLU A 528 28.71 6.57 32.57
N GLU A 529 27.64 6.14 33.24
CA GLU A 529 27.13 4.77 33.12
C GLU A 529 26.43 4.50 31.78
N TYR A 530 25.91 5.56 31.15
CA TYR A 530 25.12 5.48 29.92
C TYR A 530 25.86 6.09 28.72
N ALA A 531 27.14 6.43 28.87
CA ALA A 531 27.94 7.02 27.80
C ALA A 531 27.83 6.21 26.49
N GLU A 532 27.72 6.91 25.37
CA GLU A 532 27.52 6.34 24.03
C GLU A 532 26.20 5.61 23.78
N ALA A 533 25.31 5.44 24.77
CA ALA A 533 24.00 4.85 24.53
C ALA A 533 23.21 5.71 23.53
N PRO A 534 22.54 5.10 22.54
CA PRO A 534 21.81 5.83 21.51
C PRO A 534 20.60 6.55 22.10
N LEU A 535 20.28 7.69 21.51
CA LEU A 535 19.10 8.47 21.85
C LEU A 535 18.05 8.36 20.75
N ALA A 536 16.84 8.00 21.15
CA ALA A 536 15.71 7.78 20.25
C ALA A 536 14.48 8.52 20.75
N LEU A 537 13.62 8.87 19.81
CA LEU A 537 12.34 9.53 20.02
C LEU A 537 11.25 8.73 19.32
N GLN A 538 10.00 9.11 19.52
CA GLN A 538 8.89 8.58 18.73
C GLN A 538 8.04 9.71 18.16
N ILE A 539 7.43 9.44 17.01
CA ILE A 539 6.40 10.27 16.41
C ILE A 539 5.08 9.49 16.41
N VAL A 540 4.03 10.13 16.90
CA VAL A 540 2.68 9.58 17.05
C VAL A 540 1.75 10.32 16.11
N ASP A 541 0.83 9.60 15.48
CA ASP A 541 -0.13 10.12 14.52
C ASP A 541 -1.57 9.95 15.02
N THR A 542 -2.46 10.81 14.53
CA THR A 542 -3.89 10.73 14.79
C THR A 542 -4.59 9.66 13.97
N HIS A 543 -4.29 9.49 12.67
CA HIS A 543 -5.11 8.70 11.73
C HIS A 543 -4.29 8.09 10.57
N GLU A 544 -3.43 7.10 10.83
CA GLU A 544 -2.65 6.32 9.82
C GLU A 544 -1.95 7.10 8.68
N ASN A 545 -1.82 8.42 8.79
CA ASN A 545 -1.01 9.28 7.95
C ASN A 545 0.49 9.09 8.21
N ILE A 546 0.85 8.35 9.27
CA ILE A 546 2.23 7.95 9.56
C ILE A 546 2.84 7.18 8.37
N THR A 547 2.01 6.55 7.54
CA THR A 547 2.39 5.97 6.25
C THR A 547 3.12 6.97 5.34
N ALA A 548 2.80 8.26 5.41
CA ALA A 548 3.49 9.33 4.68
C ALA A 548 4.89 9.63 5.22
N PHE A 549 5.16 9.41 6.51
CA PHE A 549 6.50 9.50 7.10
C PHE A 549 7.39 8.32 6.69
N LEU A 550 6.79 7.16 6.44
CA LEU A 550 7.48 5.95 5.98
C LEU A 550 7.85 6.00 4.49
N ILE A 551 7.29 6.96 3.73
CA ILE A 551 7.52 7.15 2.28
C ILE A 551 8.25 8.49 2.03
N MET A 552 9.00 9.03 3.00
CA MET A 552 9.93 10.10 2.66
C MET A 552 11.11 9.46 1.91
N PRO A 553 11.24 9.61 0.58
CA PRO A 553 12.53 9.33 -0.03
C PRO A 553 13.50 10.24 0.71
N ASP A 554 14.67 9.70 1.07
CA ASP A 554 15.85 10.51 1.33
C ASP A 554 15.76 11.69 0.38
N ALA A 555 15.81 12.92 0.92
CA ALA A 555 16.07 14.07 0.11
C ALA A 555 17.45 13.81 -0.51
N LYS A 556 17.49 13.05 -1.62
CA LYS A 556 18.67 12.79 -2.41
C LYS A 556 19.11 14.19 -2.76
N LEU A 557 20.11 14.66 -2.04
CA LEU A 557 20.99 15.71 -2.46
C LEU A 557 21.33 15.32 -3.89
N ARG A 558 20.63 15.89 -4.87
CA ARG A 558 20.95 15.68 -6.28
C ARG A 558 22.34 16.27 -6.43
N ALA A 559 23.34 15.42 -6.28
CA ALA A 559 24.70 15.73 -6.67
C ALA A 559 24.60 16.23 -8.11
N LYS A 560 25.17 17.39 -8.39
CA LYS A 560 25.15 17.97 -9.73
C LYS A 560 25.97 17.06 -10.65
N THR A 561 25.32 16.15 -11.36
CA THR A 561 26.01 15.21 -12.24
C THR A 561 26.46 15.90 -13.55
N GLY A 562 27.58 15.43 -14.11
CA GLY A 562 28.18 15.92 -15.36
C GLY A 562 29.39 16.86 -15.22
N CYS A 563 30.24 16.91 -16.25
CA CYS A 563 31.45 17.74 -16.28
C CYS A 563 31.14 19.24 -16.26
N ALA A 564 32.10 20.07 -15.83
CA ALA A 564 31.91 21.51 -15.66
C ALA A 564 31.53 22.23 -16.98
N ILE A 565 32.07 21.79 -18.12
CA ILE A 565 31.77 22.37 -19.44
C ILE A 565 30.32 22.09 -19.84
N CYS A 566 29.87 20.83 -19.75
CA CYS A 566 28.49 20.47 -20.07
C CYS A 566 27.50 21.16 -19.12
N ARG A 567 27.87 21.30 -17.83
CA ARG A 567 27.09 22.02 -16.82
C ARG A 567 26.96 23.51 -17.12
N GLN A 568 28.06 24.20 -17.47
CA GLN A 568 28.01 25.62 -17.83
C GLN A 568 27.13 25.87 -19.06
N ARG A 569 27.09 24.90 -19.98
CA ARG A 569 26.32 24.98 -21.22
C ARG A 569 24.93 24.37 -21.12
N ARG A 570 24.53 23.90 -19.93
CA ARG A 570 23.22 23.29 -19.64
C ARG A 570 22.84 22.15 -20.60
N VAL A 571 23.82 21.33 -20.98
CA VAL A 571 23.63 20.14 -21.82
C VAL A 571 23.95 18.87 -21.04
N LYS A 572 23.20 17.79 -21.29
CA LYS A 572 23.36 16.51 -20.58
C LYS A 572 24.75 15.93 -20.83
N CYS A 573 25.43 15.57 -19.75
CA CYS A 573 26.71 14.87 -19.81
C CYS A 573 26.42 13.37 -19.87
N ASP A 574 27.18 12.63 -20.66
CA ASP A 574 27.08 11.17 -20.78
C ASP A 574 27.84 10.41 -19.68
N GLU A 575 28.36 11.16 -18.70
CA GLU A 575 28.96 10.70 -17.44
C GLU A 575 30.08 9.64 -17.49
N ALA A 576 30.53 9.24 -18.67
CA ALA A 576 31.57 8.22 -18.84
C ALA A 576 32.98 8.83 -18.91
N LYS A 577 33.93 8.25 -18.15
CA LYS A 577 35.39 8.46 -18.18
C LYS A 577 35.86 9.92 -17.90
N PRO A 578 37.15 10.17 -17.61
CA PRO A 578 37.67 11.53 -17.37
C PRO A 578 37.46 12.53 -18.52
N SER A 579 37.03 12.08 -19.71
CA SER A 579 36.45 12.94 -20.74
C SER A 579 35.16 12.36 -21.30
N CYS A 580 34.07 13.13 -21.19
CA CYS A 580 32.74 12.75 -21.65
C CYS A 580 32.65 12.80 -23.20
N ARG A 581 31.82 11.97 -23.83
CA ARG A 581 31.66 11.86 -25.30
C ARG A 581 31.31 13.19 -25.92
N ASN A 582 30.55 14.04 -25.23
CA ASN A 582 30.19 15.36 -25.73
C ASN A 582 31.39 16.32 -25.75
N CYS A 583 32.26 16.30 -24.73
CA CYS A 583 33.49 17.10 -24.74
C CYS A 583 34.51 16.56 -25.74
N SER A 584 34.69 15.24 -25.81
CA SER A 584 35.60 14.58 -26.74
C SER A 584 35.23 14.83 -28.20
N ARG A 585 33.93 14.74 -28.55
CA ARG A 585 33.43 14.96 -29.92
C ARG A 585 33.70 16.38 -30.45
N PHE A 586 33.73 17.37 -29.57
CA PHE A 586 33.92 18.77 -29.96
C PHE A 586 35.31 19.31 -29.60
N GLY A 587 36.28 18.42 -29.30
CA GLY A 587 37.67 18.82 -29.01
C GLY A 587 37.83 19.67 -27.74
N ARG A 588 36.98 19.47 -26.73
CA ARG A 588 36.95 20.30 -25.51
C ARG A 588 37.65 19.60 -24.35
N SER A 589 38.37 20.36 -23.53
CA SER A 589 39.02 19.84 -22.33
C SER A 589 38.01 19.59 -21.21
N CYS A 590 37.59 18.34 -21.06
CA CYS A 590 36.61 17.94 -20.05
C CYS A 590 37.21 18.04 -18.63
N SER A 591 36.65 18.90 -17.78
CA SER A 591 37.02 18.97 -16.36
C SER A 591 35.87 18.46 -15.49
N TRP A 592 36.19 17.45 -14.68
CA TRP A 592 35.24 16.87 -13.73
C TRP A 592 35.20 17.69 -12.44
N PRO A 593 34.01 17.90 -11.84
CA PRO A 593 33.89 18.62 -10.57
C PRO A 593 34.70 17.90 -9.48
N LYS A 594 35.45 18.64 -8.65
CA LYS A 594 36.05 18.06 -7.43
C LYS A 594 34.95 17.82 -6.39
N PRO A 595 35.17 17.01 -5.34
CA PRO A 595 34.20 16.83 -4.25
C PRO A 595 33.69 18.15 -3.66
N ALA A 596 34.54 19.17 -3.57
CA ALA A 596 34.17 20.51 -3.11
C ALA A 596 33.21 21.28 -4.06
N ASP A 597 33.15 20.92 -5.34
CA ASP A 597 32.29 21.52 -6.37
C ASP A 597 30.91 20.83 -6.50
N MET A 598 30.72 19.73 -5.77
CA MET A 598 29.47 18.94 -5.72
C MET A 598 28.49 19.42 -4.65
N ALA A 599 28.89 20.39 -3.81
CA ALA A 599 28.00 21.03 -2.84
C ALA A 599 27.08 22.09 -3.50
N ASP A 600 25.79 22.13 -3.13
CA ASP A 600 24.87 23.17 -3.60
C ASP A 600 25.27 24.54 -3.02
N ARG A 601 25.47 25.53 -3.90
CA ARG A 601 25.81 26.91 -3.54
C ARG A 601 24.68 27.63 -2.80
N ARG A 602 23.46 27.11 -2.81
CA ARG A 602 22.31 27.63 -2.05
C ARG A 602 22.45 27.46 -0.53
N HIS A 603 23.37 26.63 -0.05
CA HIS A 603 23.67 26.47 1.39
C HIS A 603 24.96 27.16 1.85
N ARG A 604 25.59 27.99 1.00
CA ARG A 604 26.74 28.79 1.43
C ARG A 604 26.23 30.00 2.21
N ARG A 605 26.38 29.95 3.55
CA ARG A 605 26.14 31.08 4.48
C ARG A 605 26.63 32.39 3.84
N ARG A 606 25.71 33.33 3.55
CA ARG A 606 26.10 34.73 3.37
C ARG A 606 26.47 35.26 4.75
N ARG A 607 27.77 35.50 4.97
CA ARG A 607 28.22 36.37 6.07
C ARG A 607 27.52 37.72 5.86
N ALA A 608 26.81 38.17 6.90
CA ALA A 608 26.14 39.45 6.93
C ALA A 608 27.15 40.58 6.66
N SER A 609 26.77 41.51 5.79
CA SER A 609 27.23 42.89 5.85
C SER A 609 25.98 43.75 5.98
N PRO A 610 25.97 44.74 6.89
CA PRO A 610 24.76 45.44 7.26
C PRO A 610 24.35 46.40 6.15
N ALA A 611 23.07 46.41 5.82
CA ALA A 611 22.46 47.43 4.98
C ALA A 611 21.24 48.02 5.70
N PRO A 612 20.94 49.30 5.44
CA PRO A 612 20.36 50.21 6.43
C PRO A 612 18.84 50.18 6.46
N SER A 613 18.31 50.59 7.62
CA SER A 613 16.92 50.88 7.91
C SER A 613 16.24 51.75 6.84
N LEU A 614 15.05 51.37 6.40
CA LEU A 614 14.04 52.29 5.89
C LEU A 614 12.62 51.75 6.15
N SER A 615 11.72 52.71 6.31
CA SER A 615 10.48 52.74 7.08
C SER A 615 9.26 52.11 6.43
N SER A 616 8.33 51.76 7.31
CA SER A 616 6.90 51.53 7.11
C SER A 616 6.17 52.68 6.41
N SER A 617 5.39 52.37 5.37
CA SER A 617 4.00 52.81 5.18
C SER A 617 3.42 52.19 3.92
N ASP A 618 2.10 52.00 3.90
CA ASP A 618 1.24 51.65 2.75
C ASP A 618 0.93 50.16 2.51
N ARG A 619 -0.06 49.67 3.27
CA ARG A 619 -0.98 48.60 2.84
C ARG A 619 -2.43 49.15 2.83
N PRO A 620 -3.18 49.03 1.72
CA PRO A 620 -4.63 49.27 1.73
C PRO A 620 -5.39 48.04 2.25
N SER A 621 -6.44 48.28 3.03
CA SER A 621 -7.35 47.26 3.58
C SER A 621 -8.38 46.76 2.54
N PRO A 622 -8.84 45.49 2.62
CA PRO A 622 -9.88 44.96 1.74
C PRO A 622 -11.31 45.36 2.20
N PRO A 623 -12.29 45.43 1.28
CA PRO A 623 -13.65 45.87 1.60
C PRO A 623 -14.50 44.78 2.25
N LYS A 624 -15.44 45.23 3.09
CA LYS A 624 -16.48 44.46 3.77
C LYS A 624 -17.57 44.02 2.79
N THR A 625 -18.11 42.82 2.97
CA THR A 625 -19.34 42.36 2.30
C THR A 625 -20.44 42.10 3.32
N ASP A 626 -21.61 42.65 3.02
CA ASP A 626 -22.86 42.62 3.77
C ASP A 626 -23.49 41.23 3.87
N GLU A 627 -24.16 41.01 5.00
CA GLU A 627 -25.13 39.95 5.25
C GLU A 627 -26.49 40.32 4.64
N THR A 628 -27.11 39.41 3.87
CA THR A 628 -28.57 39.20 3.83
C THR A 628 -28.91 37.79 3.35
N SER A 629 -30.08 37.32 3.76
CA SER A 629 -30.56 35.96 4.05
C SER A 629 -31.41 35.25 2.98
N HIS A 630 -31.57 33.93 3.18
CA HIS A 630 -32.58 32.97 2.64
C HIS A 630 -32.36 32.45 1.20
N ASP A 631 -32.41 31.16 0.86
CA ASP A 631 -33.32 30.06 1.27
C ASP A 631 -32.67 28.65 1.23
N THR A 632 -33.33 27.74 1.94
CA THR A 632 -32.99 26.35 2.25
C THR A 632 -33.10 25.37 1.06
N ALA A 633 -32.07 24.52 0.89
CA ALA A 633 -32.18 23.18 0.28
C ALA A 633 -31.16 22.24 0.97
N PRO A 634 -31.50 20.98 1.31
CA PRO A 634 -30.61 20.11 2.09
C PRO A 634 -29.53 19.51 1.17
N ILE A 635 -28.29 19.96 1.33
CA ILE A 635 -27.12 19.38 0.65
C ILE A 635 -26.61 18.20 1.50
N LEU A 636 -26.69 17.00 0.93
CA LEU A 636 -26.11 15.75 1.43
C LEU A 636 -24.57 15.81 1.33
N THR A 637 -23.94 16.48 2.29
CA THR A 637 -22.54 16.24 2.64
C THR A 637 -22.49 15.49 3.96
N ASN A 638 -22.66 14.17 3.92
CA ASN A 638 -22.30 13.26 5.00
C ASN A 638 -21.74 11.98 4.41
N ARG A 639 -20.41 11.84 4.44
CA ARG A 639 -19.66 10.59 4.15
C ARG A 639 -19.48 9.75 5.44
N THR A 640 -20.45 9.84 6.34
CA THR A 640 -20.39 9.26 7.68
C THR A 640 -21.77 8.76 8.10
N THR A 641 -22.29 7.75 7.40
CA THR A 641 -23.36 6.85 7.87
C THR A 641 -23.68 5.85 6.76
N LEU A 642 -22.87 4.79 6.64
CA LEU A 642 -23.26 3.57 5.93
C LEU A 642 -22.56 2.35 6.58
N THR A 643 -22.52 2.34 7.91
CA THR A 643 -22.23 1.15 8.70
C THR A 643 -23.35 1.00 9.72
N THR A 644 -24.10 -0.10 9.57
CA THR A 644 -25.20 -0.58 10.42
C THR A 644 -26.32 0.43 10.76
N VAL A 645 -26.97 0.92 9.72
CA VAL A 645 -28.39 1.31 9.77
C VAL A 645 -29.03 0.63 8.56
N HIS A 646 -30.22 0.02 8.70
CA HIS A 646 -31.06 -0.32 7.56
C HIS A 646 -31.25 0.96 6.73
N HIS A 647 -30.41 1.16 5.71
CA HIS A 647 -30.60 2.25 4.79
C HIS A 647 -31.90 1.91 4.04
N PRO A 648 -32.93 2.77 4.01
CA PRO A 648 -34.24 2.41 3.47
C PRO A 648 -34.23 2.01 1.98
N LEU A 649 -33.08 2.17 1.31
CA LEU A 649 -32.83 1.75 -0.07
C LEU A 649 -32.34 0.31 -0.23
N PHE A 650 -31.69 -0.29 0.76
CA PHE A 650 -31.02 -1.60 0.62
C PHE A 650 -31.54 -2.57 1.68
N GLU A 651 -32.15 -3.65 1.22
CA GLU A 651 -32.91 -4.58 2.05
C GLU A 651 -32.02 -5.69 2.63
N THR A 652 -30.82 -5.90 2.07
CA THR A 652 -29.91 -6.98 2.45
C THR A 652 -28.44 -6.55 2.43
N GLU A 653 -27.60 -7.26 3.18
CA GLU A 653 -26.14 -7.04 3.19
C GLU A 653 -25.51 -7.20 1.80
N ILE A 654 -26.04 -8.11 0.97
CA ILE A 654 -25.56 -8.30 -0.39
C ILE A 654 -25.86 -7.09 -1.30
N GLU A 655 -27.00 -6.42 -1.11
CA GLU A 655 -27.30 -5.20 -1.85
C GLU A 655 -26.34 -4.07 -1.46
N PHE A 656 -26.05 -3.95 -0.16
CA PHE A 656 -25.07 -2.98 0.32
C PHE A 656 -23.68 -3.22 -0.27
N GLU A 657 -23.23 -4.47 -0.29
CA GLU A 657 -21.95 -4.88 -0.86
C GLU A 657 -21.86 -4.57 -2.37
N LEU A 658 -22.91 -4.88 -3.13
CA LEU A 658 -22.99 -4.63 -4.56
C LEU A 658 -23.03 -3.13 -4.87
N MET A 659 -23.68 -2.33 -4.04
CA MET A 659 -23.70 -0.87 -4.20
C MET A 659 -22.38 -0.21 -3.81
N HIS A 660 -21.70 -0.73 -2.78
CA HIS A 660 -20.34 -0.31 -2.47
C HIS A 660 -19.39 -0.61 -3.62
N HIS A 661 -19.53 -1.77 -4.26
CA HIS A 661 -18.81 -2.13 -5.49
C HIS A 661 -19.16 -1.19 -6.66
N PHE A 662 -20.43 -0.84 -6.80
CA PHE A 662 -20.90 0.09 -7.83
C PHE A 662 -20.19 1.44 -7.74
N TYR A 663 -20.24 2.10 -6.59
CA TYR A 663 -19.74 3.48 -6.46
C TYR A 663 -18.22 3.61 -6.36
N ASN A 664 -17.52 2.60 -5.83
CA ASN A 664 -16.07 2.69 -5.61
C ASN A 664 -15.24 2.12 -6.77
N PHE A 665 -15.87 1.40 -7.70
CA PHE A 665 -15.16 0.72 -8.77
C PHE A 665 -15.97 0.66 -10.07
N HIS A 666 -17.16 0.08 -10.04
CA HIS A 666 -17.85 -0.29 -11.28
C HIS A 666 -18.34 0.93 -12.08
N PHE A 667 -18.84 1.97 -11.41
CA PHE A 667 -19.30 3.19 -12.05
C PHE A 667 -18.19 3.92 -12.82
N ASP A 668 -16.99 3.99 -12.25
CA ASP A 668 -15.80 4.56 -12.90
C ASP A 668 -15.32 3.68 -14.07
N SER A 669 -15.66 2.39 -14.08
CA SER A 669 -15.38 1.51 -15.22
C SER A 669 -16.37 1.68 -16.37
N LEU A 670 -17.60 2.14 -16.08
CA LEU A 670 -18.68 2.35 -17.06
C LEU A 670 -18.68 3.78 -17.66
N THR A 671 -17.80 4.65 -17.18
CA THR A 671 -17.73 6.06 -17.60
C THR A 671 -16.29 6.47 -17.90
N LEU A 672 -16.08 7.47 -18.78
CA LEU A 672 -14.73 7.97 -19.03
C LEU A 672 -14.25 8.90 -17.93
N PRO A 673 -12.97 8.89 -17.56
CA PRO A 673 -12.42 9.89 -16.66
C PRO A 673 -12.37 11.26 -17.36
N THR A 674 -13.45 12.03 -17.27
CA THR A 674 -13.47 13.42 -17.76
C THR A 674 -12.85 14.37 -16.73
N LYS A 675 -12.41 15.56 -17.18
CA LYS A 675 -11.82 16.57 -16.29
C LYS A 675 -12.81 17.15 -15.27
N ASP A 676 -14.12 17.02 -15.50
CA ASP A 676 -15.15 17.61 -14.64
C ASP A 676 -15.76 16.59 -13.65
N LYS A 677 -15.14 16.49 -12.47
CA LYS A 677 -15.63 15.64 -11.39
C LYS A 677 -17.00 16.04 -10.87
N SER A 678 -17.45 17.28 -11.08
CA SER A 678 -18.74 17.77 -10.56
C SER A 678 -19.92 17.13 -11.29
N TYR A 679 -19.77 16.92 -12.60
CA TYR A 679 -20.76 16.22 -13.42
C TYR A 679 -20.97 14.76 -12.96
N PHE A 680 -19.90 14.05 -12.61
CA PHE A 680 -19.99 12.67 -12.11
C PHE A 680 -20.72 12.56 -10.78
N PHE A 681 -20.50 13.50 -9.86
CA PHE A 681 -21.26 13.52 -8.61
C PHE A 681 -22.75 13.76 -8.86
N GLN A 682 -23.10 14.59 -9.84
CA GLN A 682 -24.50 14.80 -10.20
C GLN A 682 -25.14 13.54 -10.81
N CYS A 683 -24.43 12.84 -11.71
CA CYS A 683 -24.88 11.55 -12.25
C CYS A 683 -25.09 10.48 -11.17
N GLN A 684 -24.19 10.39 -10.18
CA GLN A 684 -24.34 9.48 -9.04
C GLN A 684 -25.55 9.84 -8.17
N SER A 685 -25.81 11.14 -7.98
CA SER A 685 -26.98 11.63 -7.26
C SER A 685 -28.28 11.26 -7.97
N ASP A 686 -28.35 11.49 -9.29
CA ASP A 686 -29.53 11.16 -10.10
C ASP A 686 -29.83 9.65 -10.08
N LEU A 687 -28.80 8.81 -10.15
CA LEU A 687 -28.95 7.35 -10.01
C LEU A 687 -29.48 6.95 -8.65
N MET A 688 -28.99 7.57 -7.57
CA MET A 688 -29.49 7.29 -6.22
C MET A 688 -30.95 7.67 -6.07
N ASP A 689 -31.34 8.83 -6.61
CA ASP A 689 -32.73 9.29 -6.63
C ASP A 689 -33.63 8.32 -7.41
N MET A 690 -33.21 7.89 -8.61
CA MET A 690 -33.93 6.90 -9.40
C MET A 690 -34.07 5.55 -8.69
N MET A 691 -33.01 5.04 -8.04
CA MET A 691 -33.08 3.80 -7.26
C MET A 691 -34.01 3.89 -6.05
N THR A 692 -34.20 5.10 -5.51
CA THR A 692 -35.13 5.37 -4.41
C THR A 692 -36.59 5.24 -4.85
N HIS A 693 -36.87 5.63 -6.08
CA HIS A 693 -38.24 5.73 -6.60
C HIS A 693 -38.63 4.64 -7.60
N SER A 694 -37.67 3.90 -8.18
CA SER A 694 -37.90 2.75 -9.06
C SER A 694 -37.09 1.53 -8.60
N ARG A 695 -37.82 0.49 -8.19
CA ARG A 695 -37.23 -0.82 -7.85
C ARG A 695 -36.58 -1.47 -9.07
N SER A 696 -37.12 -1.24 -10.26
CA SER A 696 -36.57 -1.74 -11.52
C SER A 696 -35.17 -1.20 -11.77
N VAL A 697 -34.96 0.11 -11.54
CA VAL A 697 -33.64 0.77 -11.66
C VAL A 697 -32.65 0.15 -10.67
N LYS A 698 -33.05 0.03 -9.40
CA LYS A 698 -32.24 -0.59 -8.35
C LYS A 698 -31.80 -2.00 -8.74
N TYR A 699 -32.74 -2.86 -9.15
CA TYR A 699 -32.41 -4.25 -9.49
C TYR A 699 -31.57 -4.37 -10.76
N ALA A 700 -31.76 -3.52 -11.76
CA ALA A 700 -30.93 -3.52 -12.96
C ALA A 700 -29.45 -3.21 -12.62
N ILE A 701 -29.21 -2.20 -11.77
CA ILE A 701 -27.86 -1.84 -11.30
C ILE A 701 -27.25 -2.97 -10.47
N LEU A 702 -28.00 -3.55 -9.53
CA LEU A 702 -27.53 -4.66 -8.69
C LEU A 702 -27.20 -5.91 -9.52
N ALA A 703 -28.03 -6.24 -10.51
CA ALA A 703 -27.78 -7.35 -11.43
C ALA A 703 -26.45 -7.15 -12.18
N ASN A 704 -26.26 -5.95 -12.70
CA ASN A 704 -25.06 -5.57 -13.41
C ASN A 704 -23.79 -5.64 -12.52
N CYS A 705 -23.86 -5.13 -11.29
CA CYS A 705 -22.76 -5.17 -10.33
C CYS A 705 -22.40 -6.60 -9.92
N ALA A 706 -23.40 -7.45 -9.68
CA ALA A 706 -23.18 -8.84 -9.34
C ALA A 706 -22.54 -9.61 -10.50
N SER A 707 -22.93 -9.31 -11.75
CA SER A 707 -22.29 -9.87 -12.94
C SER A 707 -20.81 -9.47 -13.02
N ASN A 708 -20.48 -8.19 -12.81
CA ASN A 708 -19.10 -7.71 -12.80
C ASN A 708 -18.26 -8.41 -11.70
N LYS A 709 -18.78 -8.54 -10.47
CA LYS A 709 -18.09 -9.27 -9.40
C LYS A 709 -17.91 -10.75 -9.72
N HIS A 710 -18.89 -11.39 -10.36
CA HIS A 710 -18.75 -12.77 -10.80
C HIS A 710 -17.55 -12.94 -11.74
N VAL A 711 -17.41 -12.05 -12.74
CA VAL A 711 -16.31 -12.13 -13.71
C VAL A 711 -14.96 -11.84 -13.07
N LEU A 712 -14.86 -10.82 -12.21
CA LEU A 712 -13.59 -10.47 -11.55
C LEU A 712 -13.13 -11.52 -10.53
N MET A 713 -14.07 -12.08 -9.76
CA MET A 713 -13.74 -12.98 -8.65
C MET A 713 -13.86 -14.47 -9.03
N SER A 714 -14.37 -14.78 -10.24
CA SER A 714 -14.69 -16.15 -10.66
C SER A 714 -15.58 -16.89 -9.64
N ASN A 715 -16.55 -16.19 -9.04
CA ASN A 715 -17.39 -16.73 -7.96
C ASN A 715 -18.85 -16.90 -8.41
N ASP A 716 -19.30 -18.15 -8.49
CA ASP A 716 -20.65 -18.53 -8.96
C ASP A 716 -21.80 -18.01 -8.09
N ARG A 717 -21.54 -17.66 -6.83
CA ARG A 717 -22.58 -17.08 -5.96
C ARG A 717 -23.10 -15.76 -6.55
N TYR A 718 -22.21 -14.91 -7.03
CA TYR A 718 -22.60 -13.63 -7.65
C TYR A 718 -23.32 -13.84 -8.98
N ARG A 719 -23.01 -14.90 -9.73
CA ARG A 719 -23.75 -15.27 -10.95
C ARG A 719 -25.23 -15.53 -10.65
N LEU A 720 -25.51 -16.31 -9.61
CA LEU A 720 -26.89 -16.60 -9.18
C LEU A 720 -27.63 -15.35 -8.68
N ILE A 721 -26.92 -14.50 -7.93
CA ILE A 721 -27.46 -13.22 -7.44
C ILE A 721 -27.78 -12.28 -8.60
N ALA A 722 -26.88 -12.19 -9.58
CA ALA A 722 -27.05 -11.35 -10.76
C ALA A 722 -28.29 -11.78 -11.56
N LEU A 723 -28.46 -13.10 -11.79
CA LEU A 723 -29.63 -13.65 -12.48
C LEU A 723 -30.94 -13.36 -11.74
N ARG A 724 -30.92 -13.45 -10.40
CA ARG A 724 -32.08 -13.12 -9.57
C ARG A 724 -32.48 -11.66 -9.74
N TYR A 725 -31.54 -10.72 -9.55
CA TYR A 725 -31.84 -9.29 -9.69
C TYR A 725 -32.21 -8.91 -11.12
N TYR A 726 -31.59 -9.52 -12.13
CA TYR A 726 -31.95 -9.34 -13.52
C TYR A 726 -33.42 -9.72 -13.78
N THR A 727 -33.86 -10.86 -13.23
CA THR A 727 -35.25 -11.33 -13.34
C THR A 727 -36.23 -10.36 -12.68
N GLU A 728 -35.87 -9.81 -11.51
CA GLU A 728 -36.69 -8.79 -10.83
C GLU A 728 -36.75 -7.47 -11.59
N ALA A 729 -35.62 -7.02 -12.17
CA ALA A 729 -35.56 -5.83 -13.01
C ALA A 729 -36.43 -5.97 -14.27
N MET A 730 -36.38 -7.11 -14.95
CA MET A 730 -37.22 -7.40 -16.12
C MET A 730 -38.71 -7.46 -15.77
N ARG A 731 -39.06 -8.02 -14.61
CA ARG A 731 -40.46 -8.06 -14.15
C ARG A 731 -40.97 -6.65 -13.87
N GLY A 732 -40.18 -5.83 -13.18
CA GLY A 732 -40.52 -4.43 -12.90
C GLY A 732 -40.62 -3.59 -14.17
N LEU A 733 -39.69 -3.76 -15.12
CA LEU A 733 -39.73 -3.09 -16.43
C LEU A 733 -41.02 -3.40 -17.19
N ASN A 734 -41.44 -4.66 -17.25
CA ASN A 734 -42.68 -5.04 -17.94
C ASN A 734 -43.91 -4.37 -17.31
N GLN A 735 -43.97 -4.28 -15.99
CA GLN A 735 -45.06 -3.58 -15.28
C GLN A 735 -45.04 -2.07 -15.55
N GLU A 736 -43.86 -1.45 -15.50
CA GLU A 736 -43.72 -0.01 -15.77
C GLU A 736 -44.05 0.36 -17.24
N LEU A 737 -43.86 -0.57 -18.18
CA LEU A 737 -44.23 -0.40 -19.59
C LEU A 737 -45.75 -0.49 -19.85
N GLU A 738 -46.50 -1.24 -19.03
CA GLU A 738 -47.98 -1.32 -19.14
C GLU A 738 -48.63 0.03 -18.80
N ASP A 739 -48.05 0.77 -17.85
CA ASP A 739 -48.52 2.09 -17.40
C ASP A 739 -47.69 3.26 -18.00
N PHE A 740 -47.06 3.05 -19.16
CA PHE A 740 -46.17 4.04 -19.78
C PHE A 740 -46.91 5.34 -20.14
N CYS A 741 -46.40 6.47 -19.61
CA CYS A 741 -46.94 7.80 -19.88
C CYS A 741 -45.86 8.69 -20.55
N PRO A 742 -46.01 9.07 -21.83
CA PRO A 742 -45.02 9.88 -22.56
C PRO A 742 -44.71 11.24 -21.94
N SER A 743 -45.65 11.81 -21.17
CA SER A 743 -45.48 13.12 -20.54
C SER A 743 -44.69 13.10 -19.22
N ASP A 744 -44.40 11.92 -18.66
CA ASP A 744 -43.63 11.79 -17.40
C ASP A 744 -42.13 11.59 -17.71
N THR A 745 -41.38 12.69 -17.66
CA THR A 745 -39.94 12.70 -18.00
C THR A 745 -39.10 11.88 -17.05
N TYR A 746 -39.47 11.86 -15.77
CA TYR A 746 -38.75 11.12 -14.74
C TYR A 746 -38.91 9.61 -14.92
N ARG A 747 -40.14 9.14 -15.20
CA ARG A 747 -40.37 7.71 -15.53
C ARG A 747 -39.64 7.31 -16.81
N HIS A 748 -39.57 8.20 -17.79
CA HIS A 748 -38.81 7.95 -19.02
C HIS A 748 -37.30 7.77 -18.74
N SER A 749 -36.73 8.60 -17.87
CA SER A 749 -35.34 8.47 -17.40
C SER A 749 -35.11 7.17 -16.64
N CYS A 750 -36.03 6.76 -15.76
CA CYS A 750 -35.98 5.47 -15.07
C CYS A 750 -35.97 4.29 -16.07
N LEU A 751 -36.92 4.26 -17.02
CA LEU A 751 -37.02 3.19 -18.03
C LEU A 751 -35.76 3.12 -18.91
N SER A 752 -35.24 4.27 -19.33
CA SER A 752 -34.01 4.35 -20.12
C SER A 752 -32.79 3.86 -19.33
N THR A 753 -32.74 4.14 -18.02
CA THR A 753 -31.69 3.67 -17.11
C THR A 753 -31.77 2.16 -16.89
N VAL A 754 -32.97 1.60 -16.68
CA VAL A 754 -33.19 0.15 -16.58
C VAL A 754 -32.71 -0.55 -17.84
N ALA A 755 -33.18 -0.10 -19.01
CA ALA A 755 -32.77 -0.67 -20.29
C ALA A 755 -31.25 -0.61 -20.47
N SER A 756 -30.63 0.47 -19.98
CA SER A 756 -29.18 0.63 -20.02
C SER A 756 -28.43 -0.40 -19.20
N PHE A 757 -28.74 -0.54 -17.92
CA PHE A 757 -28.07 -1.53 -17.08
C PHE A 757 -28.36 -2.98 -17.48
N LEU A 758 -29.51 -3.27 -18.11
CA LEU A 758 -29.82 -4.61 -18.63
C LEU A 758 -28.95 -4.98 -19.83
N TYR A 759 -28.78 -4.11 -20.83
CA TYR A 759 -27.85 -4.44 -21.92
C TYR A 759 -26.40 -4.45 -21.41
N VAL A 760 -26.01 -3.57 -20.47
CA VAL A 760 -24.64 -3.61 -19.92
C VAL A 760 -24.43 -4.95 -19.21
N TYR A 761 -25.43 -5.44 -18.48
CA TYR A 761 -25.38 -6.77 -17.85
C TYR A 761 -25.11 -7.86 -18.89
N ASP A 762 -25.83 -7.85 -20.00
CA ASP A 762 -25.66 -8.84 -21.08
C ASP A 762 -24.27 -8.80 -21.71
N PHE A 763 -23.73 -7.60 -21.98
CA PHE A 763 -22.39 -7.42 -22.52
C PHE A 763 -21.27 -7.76 -21.52
N TRP A 764 -21.56 -7.68 -20.22
CA TRP A 764 -20.60 -8.00 -19.17
C TRP A 764 -20.57 -9.48 -18.83
N ASN A 765 -21.67 -10.19 -19.09
CA ASN A 765 -21.81 -11.60 -18.82
C ASN A 765 -20.95 -12.43 -19.78
N LEU A 766 -20.39 -13.54 -19.28
CA LEU A 766 -19.65 -14.51 -20.09
C LEU A 766 -20.56 -15.59 -20.69
N ASP A 767 -21.85 -15.59 -20.33
CA ASP A 767 -22.81 -16.53 -20.86
C ASP A 767 -23.17 -16.20 -22.32
N ILE A 768 -22.74 -17.07 -23.24
CA ILE A 768 -23.00 -16.99 -24.68
C ILE A 768 -24.49 -17.01 -25.05
N MET A 769 -25.38 -17.36 -24.12
CA MET A 769 -26.83 -17.33 -24.31
C MET A 769 -27.43 -15.93 -24.15
N SER A 770 -26.68 -14.98 -23.59
CA SER A 770 -27.11 -13.60 -23.44
C SER A 770 -26.92 -12.83 -24.74
N ASP A 771 -28.04 -12.35 -25.31
CA ASP A 771 -28.05 -11.50 -26.49
C ASP A 771 -28.51 -10.10 -26.09
N PRO A 772 -27.64 -9.07 -26.12
CA PRO A 772 -28.02 -7.72 -25.74
C PRO A 772 -28.93 -7.02 -26.76
N ARG A 773 -29.07 -7.54 -27.99
CA ARG A 773 -29.84 -6.88 -29.07
C ARG A 773 -31.27 -6.49 -28.66
N PRO A 774 -32.08 -7.34 -28.00
CA PRO A 774 -33.43 -6.98 -27.60
C PRO A 774 -33.50 -5.77 -26.65
N HIS A 775 -32.59 -5.68 -25.67
CA HIS A 775 -32.55 -4.54 -24.76
C HIS A 775 -32.05 -3.26 -25.45
N VAL A 776 -31.07 -3.36 -26.34
CA VAL A 776 -30.61 -2.21 -27.13
C VAL A 776 -31.73 -1.72 -28.07
N VAL A 777 -32.47 -2.61 -28.74
CA VAL A 777 -33.67 -2.24 -29.52
C VAL A 777 -34.71 -1.55 -28.65
N GLY A 778 -34.95 -2.08 -27.44
CA GLY A 778 -35.86 -1.48 -26.46
C GLY A 778 -35.44 -0.06 -26.09
N ALA A 779 -34.15 0.15 -25.78
CA ALA A 779 -33.60 1.45 -25.42
C ALA A 779 -33.69 2.46 -26.59
N VAL A 780 -33.39 2.03 -27.82
CA VAL A 780 -33.55 2.87 -29.03
C VAL A 780 -35.00 3.30 -29.21
N LYS A 781 -35.97 2.40 -29.01
CA LYS A 781 -37.40 2.72 -29.09
C LYS A 781 -37.82 3.70 -28.01
N LEU A 782 -37.39 3.50 -26.75
CA LEU A 782 -37.68 4.41 -25.64
C LEU A 782 -37.16 5.82 -25.93
N LEU A 783 -35.89 5.94 -26.34
CA LEU A 783 -35.32 7.24 -26.70
C LEU A 783 -36.03 7.90 -27.89
N SER A 784 -36.47 7.12 -28.87
CA SER A 784 -37.24 7.63 -30.02
C SER A 784 -38.62 8.17 -29.60
N LEU A 785 -39.26 7.55 -28.60
CA LEU A 785 -40.55 8.00 -28.06
C LEU A 785 -40.44 9.30 -27.25
N LYS A 786 -39.31 9.55 -26.56
CA LYS A 786 -39.04 10.80 -25.82
C LYS A 786 -39.15 12.05 -26.70
N ASN A 787 -39.00 11.88 -28.01
CA ASN A 787 -38.79 12.96 -28.96
C ASN A 787 -40.06 13.37 -29.73
N GLN A 788 -41.19 12.67 -29.57
CA GLN A 788 -42.43 13.00 -30.31
C GLN A 788 -43.21 14.21 -29.71
N ASP A 789 -42.92 14.63 -28.48
CA ASP A 789 -43.55 15.79 -27.79
C ASP A 789 -42.61 17.02 -27.76
N ASN A 790 -42.50 17.69 -28.90
CA ASN A 790 -41.41 18.62 -29.23
C ASN A 790 -41.49 20.04 -28.63
N SER A 791 -42.20 20.29 -27.50
CA SER A 791 -42.38 21.69 -27.03
C SER A 791 -42.30 21.99 -25.52
N SER A 792 -42.25 21.01 -24.62
CA SER A 792 -42.27 21.27 -23.16
C SER A 792 -41.24 20.50 -22.33
N LEU A 793 -40.43 19.62 -22.94
CA LEU A 793 -39.58 18.66 -22.23
C LEU A 793 -38.18 19.16 -21.83
N ARG A 794 -37.81 20.41 -22.17
CA ARG A 794 -36.46 20.95 -21.88
C ARG A 794 -36.23 21.32 -20.40
N THR A 795 -37.26 21.26 -19.56
CA THR A 795 -37.22 21.86 -18.20
C THR A 795 -37.00 20.86 -17.05
N ALA A 796 -36.98 19.55 -17.30
CA ALA A 796 -36.81 18.52 -16.25
C ALA A 796 -36.02 17.31 -16.77
N ILE A 797 -34.80 17.55 -17.23
CA ILE A 797 -33.91 16.53 -17.77
C ILE A 797 -32.83 16.22 -16.73
N GLN A 798 -32.67 14.94 -16.36
CA GLN A 798 -31.63 14.51 -15.43
C GLN A 798 -30.25 14.55 -16.10
N SER A 799 -29.19 14.78 -15.33
CA SER A 799 -27.81 14.74 -15.85
C SER A 799 -27.45 13.33 -16.32
N TYR A 800 -28.05 12.29 -15.73
CA TYR A 800 -27.86 10.91 -16.17
C TYR A 800 -28.48 10.59 -17.55
N ASP A 801 -29.42 11.40 -18.06
CA ASP A 801 -30.03 11.15 -19.37
C ASP A 801 -29.02 11.23 -20.53
N ARG A 802 -28.03 12.12 -20.43
CA ARG A 802 -26.92 12.18 -21.39
C ARG A 802 -26.14 10.86 -21.41
N VAL A 803 -25.85 10.30 -20.24
CA VAL A 803 -25.15 9.01 -20.11
C VAL A 803 -25.96 7.89 -20.79
N ASN A 804 -27.28 7.86 -20.58
CA ASN A 804 -28.17 6.90 -21.24
C ASN A 804 -28.14 7.03 -22.77
N ILE A 805 -28.25 8.26 -23.30
CA ILE A 805 -28.25 8.51 -24.76
C ILE A 805 -26.92 8.07 -25.39
N GLU A 806 -25.79 8.52 -24.82
CA GLU A 806 -24.47 8.19 -25.36
C GLU A 806 -24.16 6.69 -25.20
N SER A 807 -24.62 6.05 -24.12
CA SER A 807 -24.48 4.60 -23.91
C SER A 807 -25.29 3.79 -24.92
N VAL A 808 -26.53 4.18 -25.25
CA VAL A 808 -27.33 3.50 -26.29
C VAL A 808 -26.67 3.62 -27.66
N LEU A 809 -26.15 4.80 -28.00
CA LEU A 809 -25.37 4.98 -29.22
C LEU A 809 -24.19 4.01 -29.21
N TYR A 810 -23.33 4.06 -28.19
CA TYR A 810 -22.13 3.23 -28.10
C TYR A 810 -22.42 1.72 -28.23
N GLN A 811 -23.45 1.22 -27.55
CA GLN A 811 -23.79 -0.21 -27.60
C GLN A 811 -24.41 -0.62 -28.94
N GLY A 812 -25.21 0.27 -29.54
CA GLY A 812 -25.68 0.05 -30.91
C GLY A 812 -24.52 -0.04 -31.89
N PHE A 813 -23.49 0.81 -31.73
CA PHE A 813 -22.25 0.71 -32.48
C PHE A 813 -21.49 -0.59 -32.22
N LEU A 814 -21.30 -0.99 -30.96
CA LEU A 814 -20.63 -2.26 -30.63
C LEU A 814 -21.29 -3.45 -31.31
N LEU A 815 -22.63 -3.51 -31.30
CA LEU A 815 -23.38 -4.53 -32.03
C LEU A 815 -23.11 -4.49 -33.53
N SER A 816 -23.08 -3.30 -34.14
CA SER A 816 -22.80 -3.13 -35.57
C SER A 816 -21.38 -3.58 -35.97
N ILE A 817 -20.40 -3.49 -35.06
CA ILE A 817 -19.01 -3.88 -35.36
C ILE A 817 -18.62 -5.29 -34.91
N ARG A 818 -19.47 -6.03 -34.19
CA ARG A 818 -19.17 -7.42 -33.77
C ARG A 818 -18.79 -8.29 -34.97
N ARG A 819 -19.37 -8.00 -36.13
CA ARG A 819 -18.99 -8.54 -37.44
C ARG A 819 -18.90 -7.37 -38.41
N PRO A 820 -17.79 -6.63 -38.42
CA PRO A 820 -17.73 -5.28 -39.01
C PRO A 820 -18.03 -5.27 -40.51
N PHE A 821 -17.96 -6.43 -41.15
CA PHE A 821 -18.21 -6.63 -42.59
C PHE A 821 -19.61 -7.15 -42.92
N ARG A 822 -20.37 -7.59 -41.91
CA ARG A 822 -21.74 -8.12 -42.03
C ARG A 822 -22.54 -7.74 -40.77
N PRO A 823 -22.85 -6.44 -40.59
CA PRO A 823 -23.58 -5.97 -39.42
C PRO A 823 -24.99 -6.59 -39.40
N ASP A 824 -25.29 -7.33 -38.34
CA ASP A 824 -26.60 -7.91 -38.06
C ASP A 824 -27.49 -6.98 -37.21
N PHE A 825 -26.94 -5.84 -36.79
CA PHE A 825 -27.60 -4.79 -36.04
C PHE A 825 -27.23 -3.41 -36.60
N ARG A 826 -28.22 -2.51 -36.74
CA ARG A 826 -28.03 -1.18 -37.31
C ARG A 826 -28.83 -0.12 -36.58
N LEU A 827 -28.22 1.05 -36.45
CA LEU A 827 -28.88 2.24 -35.96
C LEU A 827 -29.46 3.03 -37.13
N ASP A 828 -30.75 3.38 -37.03
CA ASP A 828 -31.41 4.21 -38.03
C ASP A 828 -30.79 5.61 -38.09
N THR A 829 -30.55 6.14 -39.30
CA THR A 829 -29.91 7.45 -39.48
C THR A 829 -30.74 8.59 -38.89
N ASN A 830 -32.08 8.47 -38.90
CA ASN A 830 -32.92 9.46 -38.24
C ASN A 830 -32.72 9.36 -36.72
N PHE A 831 -32.72 8.16 -36.14
CA PHE A 831 -32.45 7.98 -34.70
C PHE A 831 -31.13 8.64 -34.28
N ILE A 832 -30.04 8.44 -35.03
CA ILE A 832 -28.74 9.07 -34.76
C ILE A 832 -28.88 10.59 -34.76
N THR A 833 -29.48 11.16 -35.81
CA THR A 833 -29.70 12.61 -35.93
C THR A 833 -30.49 13.16 -34.73
N HIS A 834 -31.55 12.45 -34.31
CA HIS A 834 -32.36 12.82 -33.15
C HIS A 834 -31.58 12.74 -31.83
N ALA A 835 -30.77 11.70 -31.63
CA ALA A 835 -29.95 11.57 -30.44
C ALA A 835 -28.95 12.74 -30.32
N GLU A 836 -28.38 13.18 -31.45
CA GLU A 836 -27.51 14.36 -31.47
C GLU A 836 -28.24 15.66 -31.15
N ASP A 837 -29.45 15.85 -31.67
CA ASP A 837 -30.26 17.03 -31.34
C ASP A 837 -30.59 17.08 -29.84
N LEU A 838 -30.84 15.93 -29.22
CA LEU A 838 -30.98 15.81 -27.77
C LEU A 838 -29.68 16.18 -27.07
N LEU A 839 -28.52 15.64 -27.48
CA LEU A 839 -27.22 15.94 -26.87
C LEU A 839 -26.85 17.43 -26.97
N ARG A 840 -27.14 18.07 -28.10
CA ARG A 840 -26.94 19.53 -28.29
C ARG A 840 -27.73 20.38 -27.29
N SER A 841 -28.84 19.87 -26.77
CA SER A 841 -29.61 20.58 -25.74
C SER A 841 -28.92 20.62 -24.37
N TYR A 842 -27.93 19.74 -24.12
CA TYR A 842 -27.14 19.73 -22.89
C TYR A 842 -25.88 20.62 -22.98
N ASP A 843 -25.35 20.88 -24.18
CA ASP A 843 -24.03 21.50 -24.39
C ASP A 843 -24.04 23.04 -24.56
N ASN A 844 -24.85 23.80 -23.79
CA ASN A 844 -25.08 25.25 -23.96
C ASN A 844 -23.91 26.08 -24.57
N ALA A 845 -24.13 26.59 -25.79
CA ALA A 845 -23.51 27.77 -26.42
C ALA A 845 -21.98 27.80 -26.69
N ASN A 846 -21.33 26.69 -27.08
CA ASN A 846 -20.23 26.72 -28.08
C ASN A 846 -19.85 25.29 -28.52
N PRO A 847 -20.28 24.79 -29.69
CA PRO A 847 -19.86 23.47 -30.15
C PRO A 847 -18.46 23.59 -30.72
N SER A 848 -17.45 23.45 -29.87
CA SER A 848 -16.18 22.93 -30.35
C SER A 848 -16.47 21.54 -30.89
N PHE A 849 -16.34 21.34 -32.20
CA PHE A 849 -16.47 20.03 -32.86
C PHE A 849 -15.47 18.97 -32.32
N ALA A 850 -14.67 19.30 -31.29
CA ALA A 850 -13.56 18.53 -30.75
C ALA A 850 -13.70 18.17 -29.26
N GLU A 851 -14.77 18.55 -28.54
CA GLU A 851 -14.94 18.06 -27.17
C GLU A 851 -15.46 16.60 -27.18
N PRO A 852 -14.73 15.64 -26.56
CA PRO A 852 -15.09 14.23 -26.59
C PRO A 852 -16.31 13.96 -25.69
N SER A 853 -17.22 13.11 -26.17
CA SER A 853 -18.37 12.66 -25.39
C SER A 853 -17.91 11.81 -24.19
N ILE A 854 -18.64 11.92 -23.07
CA ILE A 854 -18.29 11.31 -21.79
C ILE A 854 -18.44 9.78 -21.76
N ILE A 855 -19.20 9.21 -22.71
CA ILE A 855 -19.33 7.76 -22.93
C ILE A 855 -18.75 7.32 -24.28
N LEU A 856 -18.88 8.09 -25.37
CA LEU A 856 -18.36 7.68 -26.67
C LEU A 856 -16.84 7.84 -26.78
N GLY A 857 -16.25 8.74 -25.99
CA GLY A 857 -14.81 9.02 -25.98
C GLY A 857 -14.27 9.71 -27.22
N VAL A 858 -15.14 10.02 -28.19
CA VAL A 858 -14.80 10.74 -29.41
C VAL A 858 -15.86 11.79 -29.74
N PRO A 859 -15.53 12.78 -30.59
CA PRO A 859 -16.53 13.67 -31.14
C PRO A 859 -17.60 12.90 -31.93
N THR A 860 -18.85 13.34 -31.81
CA THR A 860 -20.00 12.75 -32.50
C THR A 860 -19.85 12.70 -34.02
N SER A 861 -19.10 13.64 -34.60
CA SER A 861 -18.77 13.67 -36.03
C SER A 861 -17.89 12.49 -36.45
N LEU A 862 -16.85 12.16 -35.68
CA LEU A 862 -16.03 10.96 -35.91
C LEU A 862 -16.87 9.68 -35.73
N TYR A 863 -17.69 9.64 -34.69
CA TYR A 863 -18.60 8.52 -34.44
C TYR A 863 -19.57 8.27 -35.61
N ARG A 864 -20.16 9.34 -36.18
CA ARG A 864 -21.03 9.25 -37.36
C ARG A 864 -20.29 8.75 -38.60
N LEU A 865 -19.06 9.23 -38.80
CA LEU A 865 -18.21 8.76 -39.89
C LEU A 865 -18.01 7.24 -39.79
N ILE A 866 -17.70 6.72 -38.60
CA ILE A 866 -17.52 5.28 -38.37
C ILE A 866 -18.78 4.49 -38.75
N LEU A 867 -19.97 4.94 -38.33
CA LEU A 867 -21.22 4.26 -38.67
C LEU A 867 -21.50 4.26 -40.19
N ARG A 868 -21.25 5.38 -40.88
CA ARG A 868 -21.39 5.46 -42.34
C ARG A 868 -20.40 4.56 -43.08
N ILE A 869 -19.18 4.40 -42.54
CA ILE A 869 -18.20 3.45 -43.05
C ILE A 869 -18.74 2.02 -42.95
N ILE A 870 -19.32 1.61 -41.81
CA ILE A 870 -19.92 0.28 -41.61
C ILE A 870 -21.11 0.05 -42.56
N ASP A 871 -21.95 1.06 -42.76
CA ASP A 871 -23.15 0.97 -43.62
C ASP A 871 -22.84 0.98 -45.12
N SER A 872 -21.60 1.31 -45.53
CA SER A 872 -21.16 1.37 -46.94
C SER A 872 -21.45 0.09 -47.71
N SER A 873 -21.50 -1.06 -47.03
CA SER A 873 -21.85 -2.37 -47.60
C SER A 873 -23.25 -2.47 -48.24
N ASN A 874 -24.11 -1.46 -48.08
CA ASN A 874 -25.52 -1.50 -48.50
C ASN A 874 -25.88 -0.35 -49.42
N VAL A 875 -24.91 0.50 -49.72
CA VAL A 875 -25.06 1.56 -50.70
C VAL A 875 -25.23 0.89 -52.06
N PRO A 876 -26.27 1.24 -52.85
CA PRO A 876 -26.43 0.72 -54.20
C PRO A 876 -25.14 0.90 -55.00
N ARG A 877 -24.72 -0.15 -55.74
CA ARG A 877 -23.44 -0.13 -56.50
C ARG A 877 -23.29 1.07 -57.43
N SER A 878 -24.41 1.63 -57.93
CA SER A 878 -24.42 2.84 -58.76
C SER A 878 -23.89 4.09 -58.06
N ASN A 879 -24.01 4.16 -56.73
CA ASN A 879 -23.64 5.34 -55.93
C ASN A 879 -22.42 5.08 -55.04
N LEU A 880 -21.85 3.86 -55.08
CA LEU A 880 -20.82 3.42 -54.15
C LEU A 880 -19.50 4.18 -54.31
N SER A 881 -19.09 4.45 -55.55
CA SER A 881 -17.84 5.19 -55.83
C SER A 881 -17.89 6.62 -55.24
N ASP A 882 -18.97 7.35 -55.49
CA ASP A 882 -19.15 8.71 -54.97
C ASP A 882 -19.30 8.72 -53.44
N HIS A 883 -19.96 7.71 -52.88
CA HIS A 883 -20.09 7.54 -51.43
C HIS A 883 -18.73 7.33 -50.74
N LEU A 884 -17.93 6.38 -51.24
CA LEU A 884 -16.59 6.09 -50.70
C LEU A 884 -15.65 7.29 -50.84
N GLN A 885 -15.72 8.02 -51.95
CA GLN A 885 -14.94 9.24 -52.13
C GLN A 885 -15.34 10.32 -51.12
N GLY A 886 -16.63 10.47 -50.83
CA GLY A 886 -17.11 11.39 -49.79
C GLY A 886 -16.61 11.03 -48.39
N LEU A 887 -16.67 9.74 -48.02
CA LEU A 887 -16.14 9.27 -46.73
C LEU A 887 -14.63 9.48 -46.61
N LYS A 888 -13.88 9.25 -47.69
CA LYS A 888 -12.42 9.44 -47.71
C LYS A 888 -12.03 10.89 -47.44
N VAL A 889 -12.75 11.86 -48.01
CA VAL A 889 -12.50 13.30 -47.77
C VAL A 889 -12.74 13.66 -46.31
N GLU A 890 -13.79 13.11 -45.70
CA GLU A 890 -14.09 13.33 -44.28
C GLU A 890 -13.07 12.65 -43.36
N LEU A 891 -12.61 11.45 -43.71
CA LEU A 891 -11.56 10.73 -42.97
C LEU A 891 -10.21 11.46 -43.02
N GLN A 892 -9.85 12.06 -44.16
CA GLN A 892 -8.61 12.83 -44.30
C GLN A 892 -8.48 13.97 -43.29
N TYR A 893 -9.58 14.61 -42.91
CA TYR A 893 -9.58 15.61 -41.85
C TYR A 893 -9.11 15.02 -40.51
N TRP A 894 -9.61 13.84 -40.14
CA TRP A 894 -9.20 13.17 -38.90
C TRP A 894 -7.78 12.65 -38.98
N GLU A 895 -7.35 12.10 -40.12
CA GLU A 895 -5.97 11.64 -40.33
C GLU A 895 -4.95 12.77 -40.19
N GLN A 896 -5.27 14.00 -40.61
CA GLN A 896 -4.38 15.17 -40.46
C GLN A 896 -4.07 15.47 -38.99
N LEU A 897 -5.03 15.29 -38.09
CA LEU A 897 -4.84 15.52 -36.65
C LEU A 897 -3.78 14.58 -36.03
N LEU A 898 -3.52 13.41 -36.63
CA LEU A 898 -2.47 12.48 -36.17
C LEU A 898 -1.05 12.99 -36.47
N PHE A 899 -0.89 13.87 -37.46
CA PHE A 899 0.41 14.28 -38.00
C PHE A 899 0.75 15.75 -37.76
N ASP A 900 -0.22 16.59 -37.38
CA ASP A 900 -0.04 18.03 -37.17
C ASP A 900 0.68 18.40 -35.83
N ASP A 901 1.02 17.42 -34.99
CA ASP A 901 1.57 17.66 -33.64
C ASP A 901 3.09 17.98 -33.59
N GLU A 902 3.78 18.08 -34.73
CA GLU A 902 5.21 18.47 -34.77
C GLU A 902 5.46 19.97 -34.50
N ASN A 903 4.42 20.83 -34.50
CA ASN A 903 4.57 22.29 -34.37
C ASN A 903 3.85 22.94 -33.16
N SER A 904 3.25 22.20 -32.22
CA SER A 904 2.53 22.80 -31.09
C SER A 904 3.42 23.01 -29.84
N GLU A 905 3.75 24.26 -29.51
CA GLU A 905 4.44 24.62 -28.28
C GLU A 905 3.56 24.36 -27.05
N LYS A 906 3.99 23.42 -26.19
CA LYS A 906 3.64 23.28 -24.76
C LYS A 906 2.18 23.50 -24.34
N GLY A 907 1.52 22.36 -24.09
CA GLY A 907 0.92 22.10 -22.78
C GLY A 907 -0.56 22.43 -22.64
N GLN A 908 -1.44 21.45 -22.94
CA GLN A 908 -2.68 21.22 -22.18
C GLN A 908 -3.50 19.96 -22.54
N HIS A 909 -2.98 18.92 -23.22
CA HIS A 909 -3.77 17.70 -23.49
C HIS A 909 -3.11 16.43 -22.96
N GLY A 910 -3.51 16.02 -21.75
CA GLY A 910 -3.13 14.72 -21.16
C GLY A 910 -3.87 13.50 -21.73
N ASP A 911 -4.81 13.72 -22.67
CA ASP A 911 -5.71 12.72 -23.25
C ASP A 911 -5.45 12.42 -24.76
N SER A 912 -4.47 13.06 -25.41
CA SER A 912 -4.38 13.05 -26.89
C SER A 912 -4.23 11.64 -27.50
N ARG A 913 -3.46 10.75 -26.87
CA ARG A 913 -3.16 9.41 -27.42
C ARG A 913 -4.33 8.41 -27.39
N PHE A 914 -5.41 8.69 -26.67
CA PHE A 914 -6.61 7.83 -26.70
C PHE A 914 -7.40 8.03 -28.01
N ASN A 915 -7.56 9.28 -28.44
CA ASN A 915 -8.23 9.62 -29.70
C ASN A 915 -7.41 9.16 -30.91
N ASP A 916 -6.07 9.16 -30.80
CA ASP A 916 -5.18 8.74 -31.87
C ASP A 916 -5.46 7.29 -32.31
N LEU A 917 -5.55 6.34 -31.37
CA LEU A 917 -5.80 4.93 -31.71
C LEU A 917 -7.19 4.70 -32.32
N ILE A 918 -8.18 5.53 -31.92
CA ILE A 918 -9.52 5.47 -32.51
C ILE A 918 -9.48 5.94 -33.97
N ILE A 919 -8.83 7.07 -34.25
CA ILE A 919 -8.67 7.57 -35.62
C ILE A 919 -7.92 6.54 -36.49
N ILE A 920 -6.85 5.94 -35.94
CA ILE A 920 -6.08 4.88 -36.59
C ILE A 920 -6.96 3.66 -36.91
N ALA A 921 -7.75 3.19 -35.94
CA ALA A 921 -8.65 2.05 -36.15
C ALA A 921 -9.78 2.37 -37.14
N THR A 922 -10.34 3.59 -37.12
CA THR A 922 -11.33 4.04 -38.11
C THR A 922 -10.76 4.07 -39.52
N SER A 923 -9.54 4.59 -39.69
CA SER A 923 -8.84 4.61 -40.99
C SER A 923 -8.61 3.18 -41.52
N LEU A 924 -8.15 2.28 -40.64
CA LEU A 924 -7.96 0.88 -40.99
C LEU A 924 -9.29 0.18 -41.34
N LEU A 925 -10.38 0.47 -40.62
CA LEU A 925 -11.71 -0.07 -40.91
C LEU A 925 -12.21 0.35 -42.31
N PHE A 926 -11.99 1.61 -42.69
CA PHE A 926 -12.35 2.12 -44.02
C PHE A 926 -11.60 1.39 -45.13
N ASP A 927 -10.29 1.18 -44.97
CA ASP A 927 -9.46 0.44 -45.92
C ASP A 927 -9.96 -1.01 -46.06
N LEU A 928 -10.20 -1.70 -44.93
CA LEU A 928 -10.69 -3.08 -44.92
C LEU A 928 -12.05 -3.24 -45.64
N ILE A 929 -13.00 -2.31 -45.40
CA ILE A 929 -14.32 -2.35 -46.06
C ILE A 929 -14.19 -2.02 -47.55
N THR A 930 -13.38 -1.02 -47.92
CA THR A 930 -13.19 -0.62 -49.32
C THR A 930 -12.59 -1.76 -50.15
N GLU A 931 -11.59 -2.46 -49.60
CA GLU A 931 -10.99 -3.64 -50.24
C GLU A 931 -12.02 -4.77 -50.44
N THR A 932 -12.85 -5.03 -49.41
CA THR A 932 -13.90 -6.06 -49.46
C THR A 932 -14.94 -5.76 -50.54
N LEU A 933 -15.36 -4.50 -50.66
CA LEU A 933 -16.34 -4.09 -51.67
C LEU A 933 -15.77 -4.13 -53.09
N ALA A 934 -14.45 -4.00 -53.24
CA ALA A 934 -13.76 -4.09 -54.53
C ALA A 934 -13.51 -5.55 -54.98
N SER A 935 -13.33 -6.50 -54.05
CA SER A 935 -12.92 -7.88 -54.37
C SER A 935 -14.05 -8.79 -54.88
N ASN A 936 -15.33 -8.43 -54.69
CA ASN A 936 -16.52 -9.31 -54.89
C ASN A 936 -16.45 -10.65 -54.14
N ASP A 937 -15.46 -10.85 -53.25
CA ASP A 937 -15.25 -12.09 -52.51
C ASP A 937 -15.76 -11.92 -51.07
N ASP A 938 -16.68 -12.81 -50.69
CA ASP A 938 -17.35 -12.82 -49.39
C ASP A 938 -16.45 -13.34 -48.26
N THR A 939 -15.21 -13.78 -48.57
CA THR A 939 -14.25 -14.32 -47.62
C THR A 939 -13.10 -13.36 -47.32
N ILE A 940 -13.30 -12.47 -46.35
CA ILE A 940 -12.28 -11.51 -45.88
C ILE A 940 -11.05 -12.20 -45.26
N TYR A 941 -11.20 -13.45 -44.82
CA TYR A 941 -10.06 -14.26 -44.36
C TYR A 941 -8.98 -14.48 -45.43
N LEU A 942 -9.27 -14.20 -46.71
CA LEU A 942 -8.44 -14.62 -47.85
C LEU A 942 -7.75 -13.52 -48.65
N VAL A 943 -7.86 -12.23 -48.31
CA VAL A 943 -7.15 -11.18 -49.07
C VAL A 943 -5.94 -10.67 -48.29
N SER A 944 -4.94 -11.55 -48.15
CA SER A 944 -3.55 -11.17 -47.90
C SER A 944 -2.64 -11.95 -48.85
N SER A 945 -2.93 -11.91 -50.15
CA SER A 945 -1.84 -12.05 -51.11
C SER A 945 -1.16 -10.69 -51.21
N ALA A 946 0.11 -10.66 -50.80
CA ALA A 946 0.99 -9.50 -50.90
C ALA A 946 0.94 -8.93 -52.32
N ARG A 947 0.19 -7.83 -52.51
CA ARG A 947 0.41 -6.92 -53.62
C ARG A 947 1.11 -5.70 -53.05
N GLU A 948 2.42 -5.65 -53.26
CA GLU A 948 3.17 -4.40 -53.19
C GLU A 948 2.55 -3.42 -54.18
N TRP A 949 1.81 -2.43 -53.68
CA TRP A 949 1.33 -1.32 -54.48
C TRP A 949 2.19 -0.08 -54.14
N ASP A 950 2.98 0.37 -55.13
CA ASP A 950 3.63 1.69 -55.23
C ASP A 950 4.43 2.23 -54.02
N GLY A 951 5.20 1.39 -53.33
CA GLY A 951 6.31 1.87 -52.48
C GLY A 951 5.90 2.70 -51.24
N LYS A 952 4.63 2.66 -50.83
CA LYS A 952 4.19 3.06 -49.49
C LYS A 952 4.09 1.81 -48.60
N PRO A 953 4.47 1.87 -47.30
CA PRO A 953 4.30 0.74 -46.41
C PRO A 953 2.83 0.31 -46.39
N TRP A 954 2.59 -0.98 -46.66
CA TRP A 954 1.25 -1.56 -46.67
C TRP A 954 0.65 -1.43 -45.26
N ARG A 955 -0.37 -0.55 -45.14
CA ARG A 955 -1.11 -0.17 -43.91
C ARG A 955 -0.27 0.47 -42.81
N TRP A 956 0.13 1.72 -43.03
CA TRP A 956 0.81 2.59 -42.06
C TRP A 956 0.10 2.68 -40.69
N GLN A 957 -1.23 2.46 -40.67
CA GLN A 957 -2.05 2.47 -39.46
C GLN A 957 -1.54 1.48 -38.39
N LEU A 958 -1.10 0.29 -38.81
CA LEU A 958 -0.65 -0.76 -37.89
C LEU A 958 0.70 -0.42 -37.24
N ASP A 959 1.58 0.25 -37.97
CA ASP A 959 2.88 0.67 -37.43
C ASP A 959 2.68 1.74 -36.34
N LEU A 960 1.78 2.69 -36.57
CA LEU A 960 1.44 3.72 -35.58
C LEU A 960 0.73 3.13 -34.36
N ALA A 961 -0.24 2.22 -34.58
CA ALA A 961 -0.91 1.50 -33.51
C ALA A 961 0.06 0.68 -32.67
N THR A 962 1.00 -0.03 -33.28
CA THR A 962 1.99 -0.86 -32.58
C THR A 962 2.89 -0.01 -31.68
N ASN A 963 3.31 1.17 -32.13
CA ASN A 963 4.09 2.10 -31.31
C ASN A 963 3.31 2.56 -30.06
N ILE A 964 2.00 2.82 -30.21
CA ILE A 964 1.12 3.17 -29.08
C ILE A 964 0.94 1.96 -28.15
N LEU A 965 0.63 0.78 -28.72
CA LEU A 965 0.44 -0.50 -28.04
C LEU A 965 1.76 -1.15 -27.58
N GLN A 966 2.88 -0.46 -27.58
CA GLN A 966 4.10 -0.85 -26.87
C GLN A 966 4.44 0.08 -25.70
N CYS A 967 3.73 1.20 -25.54
CA CYS A 967 3.97 2.18 -24.50
C CYS A 967 3.27 1.79 -23.17
N PRO A 968 4.00 1.45 -22.08
CA PRO A 968 3.40 0.97 -20.84
C PRO A 968 2.43 1.95 -20.15
N GLU A 969 2.69 3.25 -20.25
CA GLU A 969 1.83 4.29 -19.66
C GLU A 969 0.48 4.40 -20.39
N GLU A 970 0.48 4.23 -21.72
CA GLU A 970 -0.74 4.23 -22.52
C GLU A 970 -1.50 2.90 -22.32
N HIS A 971 -0.80 1.77 -22.20
CA HIS A 971 -1.42 0.48 -21.86
C HIS A 971 -2.21 0.55 -20.55
N GLN A 972 -1.69 1.26 -19.57
CA GLN A 972 -2.35 1.42 -18.28
C GLN A 972 -3.58 2.32 -18.37
N LYS A 973 -3.67 3.25 -19.33
CA LYS A 973 -4.90 4.03 -19.55
C LYS A 973 -5.96 3.19 -20.29
N TRP A 974 -5.55 2.49 -21.35
CA TRP A 974 -6.44 1.68 -22.18
C TRP A 974 -7.05 0.49 -21.45
N SER A 975 -6.26 -0.23 -20.64
CA SER A 975 -6.76 -1.39 -19.87
C SER A 975 -7.78 -1.04 -18.78
N GLY A 976 -7.99 0.24 -18.48
CA GLY A 976 -8.90 0.71 -17.44
C GLY A 976 -10.32 1.09 -17.92
N CYS A 977 -10.61 1.05 -19.22
CA CYS A 977 -11.94 1.41 -19.76
C CYS A 977 -12.36 0.47 -20.89
N TYR A 978 -13.67 0.19 -21.01
CA TYR A 978 -14.20 -0.75 -22.01
C TYR A 978 -14.24 -0.17 -23.44
N LEU A 979 -14.11 1.15 -23.60
CA LEU A 979 -14.09 1.81 -24.92
C LEU A 979 -12.92 1.36 -25.79
N GLY A 980 -11.83 0.92 -25.17
CA GLY A 980 -10.65 0.45 -25.87
C GLY A 980 -10.79 -0.94 -26.50
N ALA A 981 -11.90 -1.65 -26.31
CA ALA A 981 -12.05 -3.02 -26.81
C ALA A 981 -12.20 -3.08 -28.34
N TRP A 982 -12.95 -2.15 -28.93
CA TRP A 982 -13.24 -2.18 -30.36
C TRP A 982 -12.06 -1.79 -31.28
N PRO A 983 -11.21 -0.80 -30.95
CA PRO A 983 -10.04 -0.49 -31.79
C PRO A 983 -9.11 -1.71 -31.84
N LEU A 984 -8.97 -2.42 -30.72
CA LEU A 984 -8.20 -3.66 -30.64
C LEU A 984 -8.78 -4.78 -31.53
N LEU A 985 -10.12 -4.91 -31.62
CA LEU A 985 -10.76 -5.83 -32.55
C LEU A 985 -10.38 -5.51 -34.01
N ILE A 986 -10.52 -4.25 -34.43
CA ILE A 986 -10.20 -3.81 -35.81
C ILE A 986 -8.71 -4.00 -36.13
N LEU A 987 -7.83 -3.65 -35.19
CA LEU A 987 -6.38 -3.85 -35.32
C LEU A 987 -6.05 -5.34 -35.45
N GLY A 988 -6.72 -6.22 -34.69
CA GLY A 988 -6.56 -7.66 -34.80
C GLY A 988 -6.98 -8.23 -36.16
N TYR A 989 -8.04 -7.70 -36.77
CA TYR A 989 -8.43 -8.02 -38.16
C TYR A 989 -7.38 -7.56 -39.17
N GLY A 990 -6.81 -6.36 -38.98
CA GLY A 990 -5.81 -5.79 -39.87
C GLY A 990 -4.40 -6.38 -39.71
N ALA A 991 -4.10 -7.00 -38.56
CA ALA A 991 -2.76 -7.48 -38.20
C ALA A 991 -2.14 -8.41 -39.25
N ARG A 992 -0.86 -8.20 -39.53
CA ARG A 992 -0.06 -8.84 -40.58
C ARG A 992 0.72 -10.04 -40.06
N SER A 993 1.08 -10.03 -38.78
CA SER A 993 1.90 -11.08 -38.16
C SER A 993 1.25 -11.64 -36.90
N LEU A 994 1.71 -12.82 -36.48
CA LEU A 994 1.33 -13.42 -35.21
C LEU A 994 1.78 -12.55 -34.02
N GLU A 995 2.87 -11.80 -34.17
CA GLU A 995 3.39 -10.89 -33.15
C GLU A 995 2.43 -9.72 -32.90
N GLU A 996 1.92 -9.10 -33.97
CA GLU A 996 0.94 -8.01 -33.89
C GLU A 996 -0.38 -8.49 -33.24
N ILE A 997 -0.85 -9.69 -33.61
CA ILE A 997 -2.05 -10.29 -32.98
C ILE A 997 -1.79 -10.59 -31.50
N THR A 998 -0.62 -11.10 -31.16
CA THR A 998 -0.24 -11.40 -29.77
C THR A 998 -0.21 -10.13 -28.93
N LEU A 999 0.31 -9.03 -29.46
CA LEU A 999 0.31 -7.73 -28.81
C LEU A 999 -1.12 -7.25 -28.48
N VAL A 1000 -2.03 -7.33 -29.46
CA VAL A 1000 -3.44 -6.99 -29.27
C VAL A 1000 -4.09 -7.88 -28.20
N LYS A 1001 -3.86 -9.20 -28.25
CA LYS A 1001 -4.38 -10.16 -27.26
C LYS A 1001 -3.84 -9.93 -25.85
N ASP A 1002 -2.59 -9.51 -25.71
CA ASP A 1002 -1.99 -9.18 -24.42
C ASP A 1002 -2.64 -7.94 -23.79
N VAL A 1003 -2.97 -6.93 -24.60
CA VAL A 1003 -3.68 -5.74 -24.13
C VAL A 1003 -5.11 -6.10 -23.74
N LEU A 1004 -5.80 -6.92 -24.54
CA LEU A 1004 -7.13 -7.44 -24.22
C LEU A 1004 -7.12 -8.26 -22.91
N ARG A 1005 -6.14 -9.15 -22.71
CA ARG A 1005 -6.03 -9.93 -21.45
C ARG A 1005 -5.91 -9.01 -20.23
N LYS A 1006 -5.05 -7.99 -20.30
CA LYS A 1006 -4.89 -7.00 -19.22
C LYS A 1006 -6.15 -6.18 -18.97
N MET A 1007 -6.89 -5.84 -20.03
CA MET A 1007 -8.19 -5.19 -19.91
C MET A 1007 -9.17 -6.10 -19.16
N GLN A 1008 -9.26 -7.37 -19.56
CA GLN A 1008 -10.14 -8.34 -18.89
C GLN A 1008 -9.78 -8.54 -17.41
N GLU A 1009 -8.50 -8.68 -17.07
CA GLU A 1009 -8.02 -8.82 -15.68
C GLU A 1009 -8.40 -7.62 -14.81
N ARG A 1010 -8.47 -6.43 -15.41
CA ARG A 1010 -8.65 -5.17 -14.68
C ARG A 1010 -10.10 -4.74 -14.54
N ILE A 1011 -10.90 -4.84 -15.60
CA ILE A 1011 -12.30 -4.40 -15.58
C ILE A 1011 -13.28 -5.56 -15.57
N GLY A 1012 -12.87 -6.78 -15.96
CA GLY A 1012 -13.77 -7.94 -15.98
C GLY A 1012 -14.82 -7.87 -17.08
N TYR A 1013 -14.55 -7.12 -18.16
CA TYR A 1013 -15.51 -6.94 -19.25
C TYR A 1013 -15.64 -8.21 -20.10
N GLY A 1014 -16.82 -8.86 -20.06
CA GLY A 1014 -17.07 -10.14 -20.73
C GLY A 1014 -16.82 -10.14 -22.24
N GLU A 1015 -17.18 -9.07 -22.94
CA GLU A 1015 -16.97 -8.92 -24.39
C GLU A 1015 -15.49 -9.04 -24.81
N VAL A 1016 -14.54 -8.70 -23.92
CA VAL A 1016 -13.10 -8.84 -24.17
C VAL A 1016 -12.71 -10.30 -24.37
N GLN A 1017 -13.32 -11.21 -23.60
CA GLN A 1017 -13.11 -12.65 -23.77
C GLN A 1017 -13.59 -13.10 -25.16
N ARG A 1018 -14.79 -12.66 -25.57
CA ARG A 1018 -15.34 -12.97 -26.90
C ARG A 1018 -14.42 -12.49 -28.02
N ILE A 1019 -13.90 -11.27 -27.92
CA ILE A 1019 -12.94 -10.73 -28.90
C ILE A 1019 -11.67 -11.58 -28.94
N ARG A 1020 -11.14 -11.98 -27.78
CA ARG A 1020 -9.94 -12.85 -27.72
C ARG A 1020 -10.18 -14.19 -28.39
N ASP A 1021 -11.34 -14.80 -28.18
CA ASP A 1021 -11.73 -16.07 -28.80
C ASP A 1021 -11.84 -15.92 -30.33
N GLU A 1022 -12.43 -14.81 -30.80
CA GLU A 1022 -12.51 -14.48 -32.23
C GLU A 1022 -11.12 -14.28 -32.87
N LEU A 1023 -10.20 -13.62 -32.16
CA LEU A 1023 -8.80 -13.49 -32.62
C LEU A 1023 -8.06 -14.83 -32.61
N ASP A 1024 -8.43 -15.79 -31.75
CA ASP A 1024 -7.89 -17.15 -31.74
C ASP A 1024 -8.32 -17.95 -32.98
N GLU A 1025 -9.56 -17.79 -33.44
CA GLU A 1025 -10.02 -18.36 -34.71
C GLU A 1025 -9.22 -17.79 -35.90
N ILE A 1026 -9.02 -16.47 -35.94
CA ILE A 1026 -8.21 -15.79 -36.96
C ILE A 1026 -6.75 -16.28 -36.92
N THR A 1027 -6.18 -16.45 -35.72
CA THR A 1027 -4.80 -16.94 -35.53
C THR A 1027 -4.64 -18.37 -36.02
N THR A 1028 -5.59 -19.24 -35.68
CA THR A 1028 -5.62 -20.65 -36.10
C THR A 1028 -5.71 -20.75 -37.62
N TYR A 1029 -6.57 -19.95 -38.23
CA TYR A 1029 -6.70 -19.88 -39.68
C TYR A 1029 -5.40 -19.42 -40.37
N LYS A 1030 -4.80 -18.30 -39.93
CA LYS A 1030 -3.54 -17.79 -40.48
C LYS A 1030 -2.38 -18.79 -40.31
N SER A 1031 -2.32 -19.48 -39.17
CA SER A 1031 -1.31 -20.52 -38.91
C SER A 1031 -1.49 -21.76 -39.80
N SER A 1032 -2.75 -22.13 -40.12
CA SER A 1032 -3.03 -23.26 -41.01
C SER A 1032 -2.67 -23.00 -42.47
N GLN A 1033 -2.66 -21.74 -42.92
CA GLN A 1033 -2.23 -21.37 -44.27
C GLN A 1033 -0.71 -21.35 -44.47
N VAL A 1034 0.08 -21.32 -43.39
CA VAL A 1034 1.56 -21.43 -43.44
C VAL A 1034 2.02 -22.85 -43.85
N TRP A 1035 1.11 -23.83 -43.95
CA TRP A 1035 1.40 -25.19 -44.42
C TRP A 1035 0.97 -25.48 -45.87
N VAL A 1036 0.65 -24.45 -46.67
CA VAL A 1036 0.51 -24.60 -48.13
C VAL A 1036 1.21 -23.42 -48.82
N TYR A 1037 2.54 -23.43 -48.83
CA TYR A 1037 3.38 -22.89 -49.90
C TYR A 1037 4.74 -23.59 -49.92
#